data_AF-A0A1X0NXR8-F1
#
_entry.id   AF-A0A1X0NXR8-F1
#
_cell.length_a   1.000
_cell.length_b   1.000
_cell.length_c   1.000
_cell.angle_alpha   90.00
_cell.angle_beta   90.00
_cell.angle_gamma   90.00
#
_symmetry.space_group_name_H-M   'P 1'
#
loop_
_entity.id
_entity.type
_entity.pdbx_description
1 polymer ?
#
loop_
_entity_poly.entity_id
_entity_poly.type
_entity_poly.pdbx_seq_one_letter_code
_entity_poly.pdbx_strand_id
1 'polypeptide(L)'
;MPAQFLVRSVLTDEDTRTNRLYLNPHDAQRHVNDKSMVIVKGFPFTVSPNPGIEEGQIAMNSIQRRLLELSTTAGNTVQLELPPQHIPVITTMSVNIEYINPKTKGGTLDYMEFTTYFLTQFNGQCFRETQMLAVVLDSGMRLIATVTKMKCDGAGTIGSLNLTTSLIVIANERSEISLVNVPDHQLDAQQPQLMQNFNLETLGIGGLRNEFAQVFRRAFASRLFPASYVKKLGVKHVKGVLLYGPPGTGKTLIARKIGEILNCHPPKIVNGPEVFNKFVGGTEENVRKLFVDAEAEAAAKGDQSKLHLIIFDEFDAICKQRGAVRDSTGVNDNVVNQLLSKIDGVNSLNNVLLIGMTNRRDLIDEAILRPGRFEVHVEIGLPDEEGRREIFHIHTRGMSDNGVLGKDVDLAELAALTKNYSGAEIEGVVRSATSNAFNKHIDFDNPTELIDASDVSVTRQDFMDAIEEVKPAFGQAKEECSNLKRGGIIHYGEPWKIVEERCSRYVEQLNTDGKRVNALAVLIEGLPGCGKSAVAAYLAEKAGFPYIKVISTDDMVGYGEMQKVNIIRKAFEDAYKSPASAIILDDLERIIEFSHLGGRYSNAILQALLVLIKRPTLENRKLLVIGTTAQYDVLDSLELVSCFSVKLQIPTVPPHALRQITRELGIPFASEEAAQECENILPATVPIKQLLLVLEMAAERGLHGKPVITSESFAQALESVGAHGN
;
A
#
# COMPACT_ATOMS: atom_id res chain seq x y z
N MET A 1 -17.53 -57.14 38.03
CA MET A 1 -17.27 -56.86 36.60
C MET A 1 -18.07 -55.63 36.21
N PRO A 2 -17.55 -54.74 35.34
CA PRO A 2 -18.35 -53.63 34.83
C PRO A 2 -19.56 -54.19 34.08
N ALA A 3 -20.77 -53.83 34.52
CA ALA A 3 -22.00 -54.28 33.88
C ALA A 3 -22.08 -53.71 32.46
N GLN A 4 -22.36 -54.58 31.50
CA GLN A 4 -22.58 -54.21 30.11
C GLN A 4 -24.09 -54.13 29.86
N PHE A 5 -24.55 -53.00 29.33
CA PHE A 5 -25.96 -52.76 29.04
C PHE A 5 -26.22 -52.79 27.54
N LEU A 6 -27.26 -53.50 27.11
CA LEU A 6 -27.69 -53.54 25.71
C LEU A 6 -28.39 -52.23 25.32
N VAL A 7 -27.96 -51.60 24.23
CA VAL A 7 -28.50 -50.31 23.78
C VAL A 7 -29.86 -50.50 23.09
N ARG A 8 -30.87 -49.76 23.57
CA ARG A 8 -32.22 -49.67 22.99
C ARG A 8 -32.58 -48.23 22.64
N SER A 9 -33.63 -48.07 21.83
CA SER A 9 -34.24 -46.76 21.61
C SER A 9 -35.13 -46.38 22.78
N VAL A 10 -35.19 -45.08 23.06
CA VAL A 10 -36.16 -44.49 23.99
C VAL A 10 -37.61 -44.83 23.59
N LEU A 11 -38.48 -44.99 24.59
CA LEU A 11 -39.86 -45.48 24.44
C LEU A 11 -40.86 -44.38 24.06
N THR A 12 -40.64 -43.13 24.49
CA THR A 12 -41.56 -42.01 24.26
C THR A 12 -40.85 -40.82 23.62
N ASP A 13 -41.61 -40.00 22.88
CA ASP A 13 -41.09 -38.77 22.29
C ASP A 13 -40.71 -37.72 23.34
N GLU A 14 -41.38 -37.69 24.51
CA GLU A 14 -41.03 -36.79 25.61
C GLU A 14 -39.65 -37.14 26.19
N ASP A 15 -39.37 -38.42 26.34
CA ASP A 15 -38.08 -38.89 26.82
C ASP A 15 -36.92 -38.55 25.86
N THR A 16 -37.19 -38.30 24.58
CA THR A 16 -36.16 -37.85 23.63
C THR A 16 -35.66 -36.43 23.90
N ARG A 17 -36.44 -35.61 24.61
CA ARG A 17 -36.17 -34.18 24.87
C ARG A 17 -35.27 -33.93 26.08
N THR A 18 -35.13 -34.90 26.98
CA THR A 18 -34.52 -34.68 28.30
C THR A 18 -33.00 -34.85 28.32
N ASN A 19 -32.37 -35.32 27.23
CA ASN A 19 -30.95 -35.72 27.17
C ASN A 19 -30.52 -36.69 28.28
N ARG A 20 -31.44 -37.46 28.84
CA ARG A 20 -31.17 -38.48 29.88
C ARG A 20 -30.97 -39.86 29.26
N LEU A 21 -30.26 -40.71 30.00
CA LEU A 21 -30.21 -42.15 29.75
C LEU A 21 -31.23 -42.83 30.65
N TYR A 22 -31.96 -43.79 30.11
CA TYR A 22 -32.99 -44.47 30.86
C TYR A 22 -32.58 -45.92 31.14
N LEU A 23 -32.71 -46.32 32.40
CA LEU A 23 -32.41 -47.66 32.90
C LEU A 23 -33.61 -48.23 33.66
N ASN A 24 -33.65 -49.55 33.83
CA ASN A 24 -34.57 -50.19 34.77
C ASN A 24 -34.31 -49.64 36.20
N PRO A 25 -35.35 -49.41 37.03
CA PRO A 25 -35.19 -48.94 38.41
C PRO A 25 -34.22 -49.78 39.25
N HIS A 26 -34.20 -51.12 39.07
CA HIS A 26 -33.27 -52.01 39.79
C HIS A 26 -31.83 -51.83 39.35
N ASP A 27 -31.58 -51.66 38.05
CA ASP A 27 -30.24 -51.41 37.51
C ASP A 27 -29.71 -50.02 37.89
N ALA A 28 -30.60 -49.01 37.89
CA ALA A 28 -30.26 -47.67 38.35
C ALA A 28 -29.83 -47.69 39.83
N GLN A 29 -30.59 -48.35 40.70
CA GLN A 29 -30.19 -48.47 42.12
C GLN A 29 -28.87 -49.22 42.29
N ARG A 30 -28.67 -50.32 41.55
CA ARG A 30 -27.50 -51.20 41.70
C ARG A 30 -26.20 -50.62 41.15
N HIS A 31 -26.26 -49.90 40.04
CA HIS A 31 -25.07 -49.48 39.29
C HIS A 31 -24.78 -47.98 39.38
N VAL A 32 -25.76 -47.18 39.78
CA VAL A 32 -25.66 -45.71 39.77
C VAL A 32 -25.62 -45.12 41.20
N ASN A 33 -26.10 -45.86 42.23
CA ASN A 33 -25.87 -45.61 43.68
C ASN A 33 -26.03 -44.12 44.11
N ASP A 34 -27.27 -43.62 44.13
CA ASP A 34 -27.68 -42.23 44.47
C ASP A 34 -27.05 -41.09 43.65
N LYS A 35 -26.03 -41.37 42.82
CA LYS A 35 -25.40 -40.37 41.94
C LYS A 35 -26.20 -40.28 40.66
N SER A 36 -26.85 -39.16 40.37
CA SER A 36 -27.69 -39.00 39.18
C SER A 36 -26.96 -39.05 37.81
N MET A 37 -25.66 -39.37 37.76
CA MET A 37 -24.81 -39.23 36.57
C MET A 37 -23.88 -40.43 36.34
N VAL A 38 -23.70 -40.78 35.07
CA VAL A 38 -22.75 -41.79 34.58
C VAL A 38 -21.94 -41.25 33.39
N ILE A 39 -20.80 -41.88 33.12
CA ILE A 39 -19.99 -41.61 31.93
C ILE A 39 -20.10 -42.80 30.97
N VAL A 40 -20.36 -42.51 29.69
CA VAL A 40 -20.43 -43.53 28.62
C VAL A 40 -19.50 -43.11 27.49
N LYS A 41 -18.49 -43.93 27.19
CA LYS A 41 -17.41 -43.63 26.22
C LYS A 41 -16.82 -42.22 26.40
N GLY A 42 -16.62 -41.79 27.66
CA GLY A 42 -16.08 -40.48 28.00
C GLY A 42 -17.06 -39.31 27.96
N PHE A 43 -18.35 -39.51 27.64
CA PHE A 43 -19.37 -38.47 27.67
C PHE A 43 -20.26 -38.56 28.92
N PRO A 44 -20.53 -37.42 29.59
CA PRO A 44 -21.38 -37.39 30.77
C PRO A 44 -22.87 -37.45 30.41
N PHE A 45 -23.63 -38.29 31.11
CA PHE A 45 -25.08 -38.35 30.97
C PHE A 45 -25.78 -38.49 32.32
N THR A 46 -26.95 -37.89 32.42
CA THR A 46 -27.83 -38.02 33.60
C THR A 46 -28.71 -39.26 33.43
N VAL A 47 -28.83 -40.08 34.48
CA VAL A 47 -29.64 -41.31 34.44
C VAL A 47 -31.01 -41.06 35.06
N SER A 48 -32.06 -41.54 34.41
CA SER A 48 -33.43 -41.55 34.94
C SER A 48 -33.99 -42.98 34.96
N PRO A 49 -34.56 -43.45 36.07
CA PRO A 49 -35.21 -44.76 36.10
C PRO A 49 -36.49 -44.74 35.26
N ASN A 50 -36.72 -45.77 34.45
CA ASN A 50 -37.95 -45.97 33.68
C ASN A 50 -38.39 -47.44 33.76
N PRO A 51 -39.59 -47.75 34.30
CA PRO A 51 -40.06 -49.12 34.47
C PRO A 51 -40.35 -49.85 33.15
N GLY A 52 -40.44 -49.14 32.01
CA GLY A 52 -40.63 -49.74 30.69
C GLY A 52 -39.38 -50.39 30.10
N ILE A 53 -38.23 -50.31 30.76
CA ILE A 53 -36.95 -50.85 30.28
C ILE A 53 -36.64 -52.15 31.01
N GLU A 54 -36.30 -53.20 30.26
CA GLU A 54 -35.89 -54.50 30.82
C GLU A 54 -34.53 -54.40 31.51
N GLU A 55 -34.30 -55.25 32.51
CA GLU A 55 -33.01 -55.34 33.20
C GLU A 55 -31.88 -55.68 32.20
N GLY A 56 -30.72 -55.05 32.37
CA GLY A 56 -29.57 -55.17 31.47
C GLY A 56 -29.68 -54.37 30.16
N GLN A 57 -30.70 -53.51 30.01
CA GLN A 57 -30.87 -52.63 28.85
C GLN A 57 -30.73 -51.15 29.23
N ILE A 58 -30.27 -50.34 28.27
CA ILE A 58 -30.18 -48.88 28.40
C ILE A 58 -30.80 -48.21 27.19
N ALA A 59 -31.74 -47.29 27.41
CA ALA A 59 -32.41 -46.58 26.33
C ALA A 59 -31.74 -45.23 26.05
N MET A 60 -31.44 -44.98 24.77
CA MET A 60 -30.77 -43.79 24.25
C MET A 60 -31.55 -43.19 23.08
N ASN A 61 -31.59 -41.87 23.00
CA ASN A 61 -32.21 -41.18 21.86
C ASN A 61 -31.32 -41.33 20.60
N SER A 62 -31.81 -40.93 19.42
CA SER A 62 -31.06 -41.05 18.17
C SER A 62 -29.79 -40.19 18.14
N ILE A 63 -29.80 -39.02 18.77
CA ILE A 63 -28.67 -38.07 18.80
C ILE A 63 -27.54 -38.56 19.71
N GLN A 64 -27.86 -39.09 20.89
CA GLN A 64 -26.92 -39.74 21.81
C GLN A 64 -26.26 -40.95 21.16
N ARG A 65 -27.04 -41.78 20.44
CA ARG A 65 -26.50 -42.91 19.67
C ARG A 65 -25.59 -42.45 18.54
N ARG A 66 -25.94 -41.35 17.85
CA ARG A 66 -25.09 -40.74 16.82
C ARG A 66 -23.78 -40.23 17.41
N LEU A 67 -23.82 -39.57 18.58
CA LEU A 67 -22.64 -39.08 19.29
C LEU A 67 -21.69 -40.23 19.69
N LEU A 68 -22.25 -41.34 20.16
CA LEU A 68 -21.49 -42.48 20.67
C LEU A 68 -21.15 -43.53 19.60
N GLU A 69 -21.57 -43.31 18.35
CA GLU A 69 -21.44 -44.24 17.22
C GLU A 69 -22.05 -45.62 17.52
N LEU A 70 -23.28 -45.63 18.05
CA LEU A 70 -23.99 -46.84 18.48
C LEU A 70 -25.20 -47.12 17.60
N SER A 71 -25.43 -48.40 17.28
CA SER A 71 -26.62 -48.86 16.57
C SER A 71 -27.48 -49.78 17.45
N THR A 72 -28.80 -49.67 17.32
CA THR A 72 -29.76 -50.56 17.98
C THR A 72 -29.91 -51.91 17.26
N THR A 73 -29.55 -52.01 15.98
CA THR A 73 -29.67 -53.25 15.20
C THR A 73 -28.49 -54.19 15.37
N ALA A 74 -27.33 -53.66 15.77
CA ALA A 74 -26.08 -54.41 15.90
C ALA A 74 -25.87 -55.05 17.29
N GLY A 75 -26.81 -54.87 18.23
CA GLY A 75 -26.72 -55.45 19.57
C GLY A 75 -25.59 -54.86 20.43
N ASN A 76 -25.20 -53.60 20.18
CA ASN A 76 -24.11 -52.96 20.88
C ASN A 76 -24.37 -52.89 22.39
N THR A 77 -23.34 -53.18 23.18
CA THR A 77 -23.36 -52.97 24.63
C THR A 77 -22.52 -51.75 25.02
N VAL A 78 -22.90 -51.09 26.11
CA VAL A 78 -22.15 -49.99 26.70
C VAL A 78 -21.81 -50.29 28.16
N GLN A 79 -20.64 -49.78 28.58
CA GLN A 79 -20.23 -49.82 29.97
C GLN A 79 -20.48 -48.45 30.61
N LEU A 80 -20.98 -48.48 31.84
CA LEU A 80 -21.18 -47.29 32.65
C LEU A 80 -19.95 -47.07 33.53
N GLU A 81 -19.31 -45.92 33.37
CA GLU A 81 -18.21 -45.46 34.22
C GLU A 81 -18.74 -44.49 35.28
N LEU A 82 -18.10 -44.50 36.45
CA LEU A 82 -18.47 -43.61 37.56
C LEU A 82 -17.93 -42.19 37.30
N PRO A 83 -18.70 -41.15 37.67
CA PRO A 83 -18.26 -39.77 37.50
C PRO A 83 -17.09 -39.42 38.45
N PRO A 84 -16.27 -38.41 38.10
CA PRO A 84 -15.22 -37.89 38.98
C PRO A 84 -15.79 -37.30 40.28
N GLN A 85 -14.99 -37.27 41.35
CA GLN A 85 -15.45 -36.87 42.69
C GLN A 85 -15.88 -35.39 42.79
N HIS A 86 -15.32 -34.52 41.97
CA HIS A 86 -15.65 -33.09 41.93
C HIS A 86 -15.97 -32.68 40.49
N ILE A 87 -17.17 -32.14 40.27
CA ILE A 87 -17.60 -31.62 38.98
C ILE A 87 -17.75 -30.10 39.11
N PRO A 88 -16.93 -29.30 38.41
CA PRO A 88 -17.04 -27.86 38.47
C PRO A 88 -18.34 -27.37 37.78
N VAL A 89 -18.82 -26.20 38.19
CA VAL A 89 -19.98 -25.55 37.55
C VAL A 89 -19.53 -24.83 36.28
N ILE A 90 -20.33 -24.93 35.22
CA ILE A 90 -20.09 -24.25 33.96
C ILE A 90 -20.44 -22.76 34.14
N THR A 91 -19.47 -21.88 33.93
CA THR A 91 -19.67 -20.42 33.96
C THR A 91 -20.12 -19.89 32.59
N THR A 92 -19.52 -20.40 31.52
CA THR A 92 -19.88 -20.03 30.14
C THR A 92 -19.89 -21.26 29.24
N MET A 93 -20.92 -21.40 28.41
CA MET A 93 -21.09 -22.52 27.49
C MET A 93 -21.40 -22.01 26.08
N SER A 94 -20.61 -22.43 25.10
CA SER A 94 -20.88 -22.17 23.69
C SER A 94 -21.52 -23.37 23.02
N VAL A 95 -22.64 -23.14 22.33
CA VAL A 95 -23.43 -24.18 21.68
C VAL A 95 -23.66 -23.81 20.22
N ASN A 96 -23.32 -24.72 19.32
CA ASN A 96 -23.67 -24.61 17.91
C ASN A 96 -25.02 -25.30 17.65
N ILE A 97 -25.94 -24.62 16.97
CA ILE A 97 -27.27 -25.13 16.67
C ILE A 97 -27.46 -25.40 15.17
N GLU A 98 -28.13 -26.50 14.86
CA GLU A 98 -28.54 -26.87 13.50
C GLU A 98 -29.88 -27.60 13.50
N TYR A 99 -30.59 -27.65 12.37
CA TYR A 99 -31.81 -28.44 12.27
C TYR A 99 -31.51 -29.95 12.35
N ILE A 100 -32.38 -30.71 13.04
CA ILE A 100 -32.28 -32.19 13.05
C ILE A 100 -32.40 -32.75 11.62
N ASN A 101 -33.26 -32.13 10.79
CA ASN A 101 -33.36 -32.46 9.37
C ASN A 101 -32.46 -31.53 8.54
N PRO A 102 -31.39 -32.04 7.91
CA PRO A 102 -30.44 -31.21 7.16
C PRO A 102 -31.03 -30.59 5.88
N LYS A 103 -32.21 -31.03 5.44
CA LYS A 103 -32.93 -30.41 4.30
C LYS A 103 -33.67 -29.14 4.67
N THR A 104 -33.96 -28.93 5.96
CA THR A 104 -34.63 -27.74 6.44
C THR A 104 -33.62 -26.59 6.52
N LYS A 105 -33.99 -25.45 5.93
CA LYS A 105 -33.16 -24.24 5.87
C LYS A 105 -34.02 -23.02 6.16
N GLY A 106 -33.41 -22.01 6.79
CA GLY A 106 -34.07 -20.76 7.11
C GLY A 106 -35.00 -20.87 8.31
N GLY A 107 -35.24 -19.74 8.96
CA GLY A 107 -36.11 -19.62 10.13
C GLY A 107 -35.54 -18.64 11.16
N THR A 108 -36.42 -18.02 11.94
CA THR A 108 -36.03 -17.13 13.04
C THR A 108 -36.07 -17.88 14.37
N LEU A 109 -35.01 -17.76 15.16
CA LEU A 109 -34.94 -18.28 16.52
C LEU A 109 -34.77 -17.13 17.50
N ASP A 110 -35.67 -17.02 18.47
CA ASP A 110 -35.50 -16.09 19.59
C ASP A 110 -34.44 -16.65 20.55
N TYR A 111 -33.38 -15.88 20.76
CA TYR A 111 -32.28 -16.27 21.64
C TYR A 111 -32.72 -16.43 23.11
N MET A 112 -33.63 -15.59 23.60
CA MET A 112 -34.10 -15.62 24.98
C MET A 112 -35.01 -16.83 25.20
N GLU A 113 -35.86 -17.17 24.22
CA GLU A 113 -36.67 -18.40 24.24
C GLU A 113 -35.76 -19.64 24.30
N PHE A 114 -34.77 -19.73 23.41
CA PHE A 114 -33.84 -20.86 23.38
C PHE A 114 -33.06 -20.99 24.68
N THR A 115 -32.50 -19.90 25.18
CA THR A 115 -31.65 -19.92 26.38
C THR A 115 -32.46 -20.29 27.62
N THR A 116 -33.67 -19.74 27.75
CA THR A 116 -34.58 -20.07 28.86
C THR A 116 -34.97 -21.54 28.82
N TYR A 117 -35.37 -22.05 27.65
CA TYR A 117 -35.69 -23.47 27.47
C TYR A 117 -34.48 -24.35 27.79
N PHE A 118 -33.30 -24.03 27.24
CA PHE A 118 -32.09 -24.83 27.41
C PHE A 118 -31.67 -24.92 28.88
N LEU A 119 -31.61 -23.79 29.58
CA LEU A 119 -31.19 -23.75 30.98
C LEU A 119 -32.22 -24.42 31.90
N THR A 120 -33.51 -24.29 31.62
CA THR A 120 -34.56 -24.91 32.46
C THR A 120 -34.65 -26.42 32.26
N GLN A 121 -34.62 -26.90 31.02
CA GLN A 121 -34.75 -28.32 30.69
C GLN A 121 -33.51 -29.13 31.07
N PHE A 122 -32.32 -28.56 30.86
CA PHE A 122 -31.05 -29.25 31.10
C PHE A 122 -30.37 -28.85 32.42
N ASN A 123 -31.10 -28.16 33.31
CA ASN A 123 -30.58 -27.76 34.62
C ASN A 123 -30.07 -28.98 35.42
N GLY A 124 -28.89 -28.85 36.03
CA GLY A 124 -28.27 -29.90 36.83
C GLY A 124 -27.68 -31.06 36.02
N GLN A 125 -27.73 -31.02 34.68
CA GLN A 125 -27.07 -32.01 33.83
C GLN A 125 -25.61 -31.63 33.59
N CYS A 126 -24.77 -32.65 33.39
CA CYS A 126 -23.36 -32.46 33.10
C CYS A 126 -23.07 -32.56 31.61
N PHE A 127 -22.19 -31.70 31.12
CA PHE A 127 -21.80 -31.60 29.73
C PHE A 127 -20.29 -31.71 29.54
N ARG A 128 -19.89 -32.12 28.34
CA ARG A 128 -18.52 -32.10 27.83
C ARG A 128 -18.48 -31.41 26.47
N GLU A 129 -17.36 -30.78 26.13
CA GLU A 129 -17.14 -30.29 24.77
C GLU A 129 -17.34 -31.41 23.75
N THR A 130 -17.84 -31.07 22.57
CA THR A 130 -18.26 -31.99 21.47
C THR A 130 -19.54 -32.79 21.71
N GLN A 131 -20.18 -32.69 22.88
CA GLN A 131 -21.43 -33.40 23.15
C GLN A 131 -22.58 -32.84 22.29
N MET A 132 -23.37 -33.73 21.70
CA MET A 132 -24.55 -33.41 20.89
C MET A 132 -25.82 -33.79 21.65
N LEU A 133 -26.83 -32.92 21.63
CA LEU A 133 -28.15 -33.18 22.22
C LEU A 133 -29.28 -32.64 21.33
N ALA A 134 -30.46 -33.23 21.48
CA ALA A 134 -31.67 -32.79 20.80
C ALA A 134 -32.35 -31.69 21.63
N VAL A 135 -32.74 -30.60 20.98
CA VAL A 135 -33.50 -29.49 21.57
C VAL A 135 -34.79 -29.33 20.77
N VAL A 136 -35.93 -29.46 21.43
CA VAL A 136 -37.25 -29.35 20.79
C VAL A 136 -38.01 -28.23 21.48
N LEU A 137 -38.02 -27.04 20.87
CA LEU A 137 -38.65 -25.85 21.43
C LEU A 137 -40.18 -25.95 21.38
N ASP A 138 -40.85 -25.18 22.23
CA ASP A 138 -42.31 -25.11 22.29
C ASP A 138 -42.91 -24.52 20.99
N SER A 139 -42.15 -23.70 20.28
CA SER A 139 -42.43 -23.26 18.91
C SER A 139 -42.44 -24.38 17.86
N GLY A 140 -42.09 -25.62 18.24
CA GLY A 140 -42.09 -26.80 17.37
C GLY A 140 -40.78 -26.99 16.59
N MET A 141 -39.83 -26.07 16.71
CA MET A 141 -38.51 -26.20 16.08
C MET A 141 -37.68 -27.31 16.72
N ARG A 142 -37.14 -28.19 15.87
CA ARG A 142 -36.34 -29.36 16.26
C ARG A 142 -34.88 -29.14 15.86
N LEU A 143 -34.04 -28.92 16.87
CA LEU A 143 -32.64 -28.54 16.71
C LEU A 143 -31.71 -29.61 17.31
N ILE A 144 -30.49 -29.67 16.79
CA ILE A 144 -29.35 -30.33 17.41
C ILE A 144 -28.50 -29.21 18.01
N ALA A 145 -28.25 -29.28 19.30
CA ALA A 145 -27.31 -28.42 20.00
C ALA A 145 -26.02 -29.21 20.21
N THR A 146 -24.90 -28.68 19.71
CA THR A 146 -23.56 -29.26 19.88
C THR A 146 -22.73 -28.33 20.76
N VAL A 147 -22.23 -28.84 21.88
CA VAL A 147 -21.36 -28.08 22.78
C VAL A 147 -20.00 -27.89 22.12
N THR A 148 -19.60 -26.65 21.85
CA THR A 148 -18.33 -26.37 21.15
C THR A 148 -17.22 -25.97 22.09
N LYS A 149 -17.51 -25.13 23.08
CA LYS A 149 -16.56 -24.67 24.10
C LYS A 149 -17.25 -24.56 25.45
N MET A 150 -16.53 -24.87 26.52
CA MET A 150 -17.02 -24.66 27.88
C MET A 150 -15.94 -24.07 28.77
N LYS A 151 -16.36 -23.12 29.62
CA LYS A 151 -15.54 -22.57 30.70
C LYS A 151 -16.17 -22.95 32.03
N CYS A 152 -15.38 -23.52 32.91
CA CYS A 152 -15.80 -23.95 34.24
C CYS A 152 -15.10 -23.12 35.32
N ASP A 153 -15.65 -23.08 36.52
CA ASP A 153 -15.07 -22.40 37.70
C ASP A 153 -13.86 -23.17 38.32
N GLY A 154 -13.36 -24.20 37.62
CA GLY A 154 -12.24 -25.02 38.02
C GLY A 154 -11.68 -25.83 36.86
N ALA A 155 -10.58 -26.54 37.08
CA ALA A 155 -9.98 -27.41 36.08
C ALA A 155 -10.78 -28.71 35.94
N GLY A 156 -11.41 -28.92 34.78
CA GLY A 156 -12.17 -30.13 34.48
C GLY A 156 -12.65 -30.17 33.04
N THR A 157 -12.70 -31.37 32.44
CA THR A 157 -13.22 -31.61 31.08
C THR A 157 -14.74 -31.79 31.04
N ILE A 158 -15.36 -31.97 32.21
CA ILE A 158 -16.79 -32.15 32.43
C ILE A 158 -17.25 -31.08 33.40
N GLY A 159 -18.40 -30.46 33.14
CA GLY A 159 -18.98 -29.44 34.01
C GLY A 159 -20.49 -29.58 34.15
N SER A 160 -21.04 -29.10 35.26
CA SER A 160 -22.49 -29.09 35.53
C SER A 160 -23.13 -27.79 35.06
N LEU A 161 -24.25 -27.89 34.33
CA LEU A 161 -25.05 -26.74 33.91
C LEU A 161 -25.95 -26.27 35.06
N ASN A 162 -25.96 -24.97 35.31
CA ASN A 162 -26.88 -24.33 36.26
C ASN A 162 -27.63 -23.18 35.58
N LEU A 163 -28.69 -22.69 36.22
CA LEU A 163 -29.46 -21.53 35.74
C LEU A 163 -28.64 -20.23 35.63
N THR A 164 -27.48 -20.16 36.29
CA THR A 164 -26.56 -18.99 36.24
C THR A 164 -25.53 -19.08 35.12
N THR A 165 -25.49 -20.16 34.34
CA THR A 165 -24.53 -20.34 33.25
C THR A 165 -24.85 -19.39 32.09
N SER A 166 -23.87 -18.62 31.62
CA SER A 166 -24.03 -17.79 30.43
C SER A 166 -23.91 -18.63 29.15
N LEU A 167 -24.96 -18.63 28.33
CA LEU A 167 -25.04 -19.44 27.11
C LEU A 167 -24.72 -18.59 25.87
N ILE A 168 -23.75 -19.02 25.06
CA ILE A 168 -23.40 -18.41 23.78
C ILE A 168 -23.95 -19.32 22.68
N VAL A 169 -24.96 -18.87 21.94
CA VAL A 169 -25.57 -19.65 20.87
C VAL A 169 -24.99 -19.23 19.52
N ILE A 170 -24.59 -20.19 18.70
CA ILE A 170 -24.05 -19.95 17.37
C ILE A 170 -24.87 -20.78 16.39
N ALA A 171 -25.51 -20.16 15.41
CA ALA A 171 -26.19 -20.90 14.36
C ALA A 171 -25.19 -21.39 13.31
N ASN A 172 -25.30 -22.66 12.92
CA ASN A 172 -24.47 -23.23 11.87
C ASN A 172 -24.78 -22.53 10.53
N GLU A 173 -23.77 -22.08 9.78
CA GLU A 173 -23.94 -21.34 8.51
C GLU A 173 -24.81 -22.11 7.49
N ARG A 174 -24.75 -23.46 7.51
CA ARG A 174 -25.55 -24.32 6.63
C ARG A 174 -27.06 -24.34 6.94
N SER A 175 -27.43 -23.99 8.17
CA SER A 175 -28.83 -24.05 8.63
C SER A 175 -29.62 -22.79 8.27
N GLU A 176 -28.93 -21.69 7.94
CA GLU A 176 -29.54 -20.39 7.60
C GLU A 176 -30.51 -19.85 8.69
N ILE A 177 -30.35 -20.30 9.94
CA ILE A 177 -31.14 -19.82 11.10
C ILE A 177 -30.68 -18.42 11.48
N SER A 178 -31.63 -17.47 11.56
CA SER A 178 -31.38 -16.11 12.04
C SER A 178 -31.75 -15.99 13.53
N LEU A 179 -30.79 -15.57 14.35
CA LEU A 179 -31.00 -15.33 15.77
C LEU A 179 -31.55 -13.91 15.99
N VAL A 180 -32.66 -13.80 16.72
CA VAL A 180 -33.32 -12.52 17.07
C VAL A 180 -33.23 -12.31 18.58
N ASN A 181 -33.28 -11.06 19.04
CA ASN A 181 -33.18 -10.68 20.47
C ASN A 181 -31.89 -11.13 21.15
N VAL A 182 -30.78 -11.10 20.40
CA VAL A 182 -29.46 -11.49 20.87
C VAL A 182 -28.86 -10.40 21.78
N PRO A 183 -28.43 -10.73 23.01
CA PRO A 183 -27.83 -9.77 23.91
C PRO A 183 -26.41 -9.39 23.48
N ASP A 184 -26.01 -8.17 23.86
CA ASP A 184 -24.74 -7.55 23.44
C ASP A 184 -23.48 -8.41 23.74
N HIS A 185 -23.47 -9.12 24.87
CA HIS A 185 -22.33 -9.96 25.27
C HIS A 185 -22.06 -11.14 24.29
N GLN A 186 -23.08 -11.56 23.54
CA GLN A 186 -22.95 -12.63 22.55
C GLN A 186 -22.49 -12.10 21.19
N LEU A 187 -22.91 -10.88 20.82
CA LEU A 187 -22.39 -10.19 19.63
C LEU A 187 -20.87 -10.01 19.76
N ASP A 188 -20.41 -9.64 20.95
CA ASP A 188 -18.99 -9.47 21.26
C ASP A 188 -18.19 -10.79 21.22
N ALA A 189 -18.82 -11.91 21.61
CA ALA A 189 -18.19 -13.23 21.60
C ALA A 189 -18.11 -13.88 20.20
N GLN A 190 -18.94 -13.44 19.25
CA GLN A 190 -18.93 -13.91 17.86
C GLN A 190 -17.95 -13.13 16.96
N GLN A 191 -17.46 -11.97 17.40
CA GLN A 191 -16.46 -11.23 16.65
C GLN A 191 -15.12 -12.00 16.61
N PRO A 192 -14.43 -12.01 15.45
CA PRO A 192 -13.14 -12.66 15.35
C PRO A 192 -12.18 -12.00 16.35
N GLN A 193 -11.69 -12.77 17.32
CA GLN A 193 -10.57 -12.38 18.17
C GLN A 193 -9.33 -12.28 17.27
N LEU A 194 -9.14 -11.12 16.63
CA LEU A 194 -7.98 -10.90 15.80
C LEU A 194 -6.73 -10.90 16.69
N MET A 195 -5.82 -11.79 16.32
CA MET A 195 -4.76 -12.32 17.16
C MET A 195 -3.76 -11.26 17.63
N GLN A 196 -3.28 -11.46 18.85
CA GLN A 196 -2.38 -10.58 19.60
C GLN A 196 -0.96 -10.41 19.05
N ASN A 197 -0.57 -10.98 17.89
CA ASN A 197 0.80 -10.89 17.38
C ASN A 197 0.82 -10.47 15.91
N PHE A 198 0.87 -9.16 15.67
CA PHE A 198 0.85 -8.57 14.34
C PHE A 198 2.27 -8.17 13.91
N ASN A 199 2.91 -8.97 13.05
CA ASN A 199 4.21 -8.65 12.44
C ASN A 199 4.03 -8.29 10.96
N LEU A 200 4.18 -7.01 10.61
CA LEU A 200 4.09 -6.50 9.24
C LEU A 200 5.11 -7.14 8.28
N GLU A 201 6.30 -7.47 8.80
CA GLU A 201 7.35 -8.17 8.04
C GLU A 201 6.91 -9.57 7.58
N THR A 202 6.15 -10.30 8.41
CA THR A 202 5.60 -11.61 8.04
C THR A 202 4.48 -11.52 6.99
N LEU A 203 3.90 -10.33 6.80
CA LEU A 203 2.85 -10.08 5.82
C LEU A 203 3.41 -9.60 4.46
N GLY A 204 4.74 -9.46 4.35
CA GLY A 204 5.41 -9.03 3.12
C GLY A 204 5.21 -7.55 2.78
N ILE A 205 4.92 -6.70 3.79
CA ILE A 205 4.80 -5.25 3.63
C ILE A 205 6.05 -4.60 4.25
N GLY A 206 6.92 -4.03 3.42
CA GLY A 206 8.09 -3.27 3.85
C GLY A 206 7.88 -1.76 3.71
N GLY A 207 8.38 -0.97 4.65
CA GLY A 207 8.47 0.49 4.55
C GLY A 207 7.16 1.27 4.69
N LEU A 208 6.01 0.62 4.92
CA LEU A 208 4.68 1.27 5.00
C LEU A 208 4.04 1.16 6.39
N ARG A 209 4.84 1.06 7.45
CA ARG A 209 4.34 0.81 8.82
C ARG A 209 3.45 1.94 9.33
N ASN A 210 3.82 3.20 9.05
CA ASN A 210 3.13 4.38 9.54
C ASN A 210 1.79 4.58 8.82
N GLU A 211 1.79 4.45 7.51
CA GLU A 211 0.62 4.53 6.64
C GLU A 211 -0.36 3.42 7.01
N PHE A 212 0.14 2.18 7.14
CA PHE A 212 -0.69 1.06 7.58
C PHE A 212 -1.30 1.30 8.95
N ALA A 213 -0.50 1.74 9.94
CA ALA A 213 -1.01 2.06 11.28
C ALA A 213 -2.07 3.17 11.26
N GLN A 214 -1.92 4.17 10.38
CA GLN A 214 -2.89 5.24 10.21
C GLN A 214 -4.21 4.71 9.63
N VAL A 215 -4.16 3.87 8.58
CA VAL A 215 -5.35 3.21 8.04
C VAL A 215 -5.98 2.31 9.11
N PHE A 216 -5.16 1.50 9.79
CA PHE A 216 -5.56 0.62 10.90
C PHE A 216 -6.38 1.35 11.96
N ARG A 217 -5.81 2.43 12.50
CA ARG A 217 -6.41 3.24 13.55
C ARG A 217 -7.68 3.95 13.09
N ARG A 218 -7.71 4.50 11.87
CA ARG A 218 -8.84 5.33 11.41
C ARG A 218 -10.00 4.52 10.85
N ALA A 219 -9.72 3.46 10.09
CA ALA A 219 -10.75 2.70 9.39
C ALA A 219 -11.19 1.44 10.13
N PHE A 220 -10.28 0.77 10.84
CA PHE A 220 -10.51 -0.58 11.36
C PHE A 220 -10.68 -0.65 12.87
N ALA A 221 -10.17 0.33 13.64
CA ALA A 221 -10.33 0.35 15.09
C ALA A 221 -11.80 0.18 15.52
N SER A 222 -12.73 0.90 14.87
CA SER A 222 -14.16 0.78 15.17
C SER A 222 -14.73 -0.63 14.94
N ARG A 223 -14.11 -1.45 14.09
CA ARG A 223 -14.56 -2.81 13.75
C ARG A 223 -13.88 -3.90 14.59
N LEU A 224 -12.79 -3.55 15.28
CA LEU A 224 -12.06 -4.47 16.16
C LEU A 224 -12.53 -4.40 17.60
N PHE A 225 -13.14 -3.28 17.99
CA PHE A 225 -13.75 -3.17 19.32
C PHE A 225 -15.10 -3.90 19.37
N PRO A 226 -15.46 -4.44 20.55
CA PRO A 226 -16.75 -5.10 20.78
C PRO A 226 -17.91 -4.22 20.30
N ALA A 227 -18.87 -4.81 19.59
CA ALA A 227 -20.03 -4.10 19.02
C ALA A 227 -20.81 -3.35 20.10
N SER A 228 -20.89 -3.92 21.31
CA SER A 228 -21.54 -3.29 22.46
C SER A 228 -20.90 -1.95 22.86
N TYR A 229 -19.56 -1.87 22.79
CA TYR A 229 -18.81 -0.67 23.10
C TYR A 229 -18.98 0.40 22.02
N VAL A 230 -18.98 0.01 20.76
CA VAL A 230 -19.19 0.93 19.63
C VAL A 230 -20.61 1.51 19.63
N LYS A 231 -21.62 0.68 19.93
CA LYS A 231 -23.01 1.13 20.10
C LYS A 231 -23.13 2.17 21.21
N LYS A 232 -22.45 1.97 22.36
CA LYS A 232 -22.42 2.95 23.46
C LYS A 232 -21.77 4.27 23.07
N LEU A 233 -20.76 4.23 22.20
CA LEU A 233 -20.10 5.43 21.67
C LEU A 233 -20.96 6.16 20.62
N GLY A 234 -21.96 5.51 20.01
CA GLY A 234 -22.80 6.10 18.97
C GLY A 234 -22.05 6.42 17.67
N VAL A 235 -20.88 5.80 17.44
CA VAL A 235 -20.02 6.07 16.29
C VAL A 235 -20.40 5.16 15.13
N LYS A 236 -20.50 5.74 13.92
CA LYS A 236 -20.69 4.97 12.69
C LYS A 236 -19.35 4.43 12.18
N HIS A 237 -19.35 3.23 11.63
CA HIS A 237 -18.16 2.67 11.01
C HIS A 237 -17.78 3.43 9.73
N VAL A 238 -16.48 3.59 9.50
CA VAL A 238 -15.95 4.20 8.27
C VAL A 238 -16.27 3.31 7.07
N LYS A 239 -16.89 3.86 6.02
CA LYS A 239 -17.32 3.08 4.85
C LYS A 239 -16.28 2.99 3.75
N GLY A 240 -15.42 4.00 3.60
CA GLY A 240 -14.49 4.10 2.49
C GLY A 240 -13.09 4.56 2.91
N VAL A 241 -12.08 3.90 2.37
CA VAL A 241 -10.67 4.27 2.46
C VAL A 241 -10.15 4.52 1.04
N LEU A 242 -9.50 5.66 0.82
CA LEU A 242 -8.81 5.97 -0.43
C LEU A 242 -7.30 5.89 -0.22
N LEU A 243 -6.64 5.01 -0.96
CA LEU A 243 -5.19 4.90 -1.05
C LEU A 243 -4.73 5.58 -2.33
N TYR A 244 -3.91 6.62 -2.22
CA TYR A 244 -3.40 7.33 -3.39
C TYR A 244 -1.89 7.55 -3.32
N GLY A 245 -1.22 7.67 -4.47
CA GLY A 245 0.23 7.89 -4.49
C GLY A 245 0.85 7.51 -5.84
N PRO A 246 2.15 7.75 -6.05
CA PRO A 246 2.82 7.40 -7.31
C PRO A 246 2.71 5.89 -7.63
N PRO A 247 2.76 5.50 -8.92
CA PRO A 247 2.69 4.09 -9.31
C PRO A 247 3.85 3.28 -8.71
N GLY A 248 3.66 1.97 -8.52
CA GLY A 248 4.72 1.09 -8.02
C GLY A 248 4.97 1.10 -6.51
N THR A 249 4.22 1.87 -5.71
CA THR A 249 4.40 1.97 -4.24
C THR A 249 3.66 0.91 -3.41
N GLY A 250 3.08 -0.13 -4.04
CA GLY A 250 2.45 -1.24 -3.30
C GLY A 250 1.01 -1.00 -2.82
N LYS A 251 0.29 -0.01 -3.38
CA LYS A 251 -1.14 0.25 -3.08
C LYS A 251 -2.03 -1.00 -3.21
N THR A 252 -1.85 -1.78 -4.28
CA THR A 252 -2.62 -3.02 -4.49
C THR A 252 -2.25 -4.12 -3.49
N LEU A 253 -0.98 -4.18 -3.08
CA LEU A 253 -0.51 -5.16 -2.11
C LEU A 253 -1.07 -4.89 -0.71
N ILE A 254 -1.03 -3.63 -0.24
CA ILE A 254 -1.56 -3.26 1.08
C ILE A 254 -3.08 -3.52 1.16
N ALA A 255 -3.83 -3.23 0.09
CA ALA A 255 -5.27 -3.45 0.05
C ALA A 255 -5.65 -4.95 0.13
N ARG A 256 -4.92 -5.82 -0.57
CA ARG A 256 -5.12 -7.28 -0.49
C ARG A 256 -4.81 -7.82 0.90
N LYS A 257 -3.69 -7.39 1.49
CA LYS A 257 -3.27 -7.82 2.82
C LYS A 257 -4.22 -7.37 3.91
N ILE A 258 -4.78 -6.16 3.81
CA ILE A 258 -5.85 -5.70 4.68
C ILE A 258 -7.04 -6.67 4.67
N GLY A 259 -7.43 -7.20 3.51
CA GLY A 259 -8.50 -8.19 3.41
C GLY A 259 -8.20 -9.50 4.12
N GLU A 260 -6.98 -10.02 3.97
CA GLU A 260 -6.51 -11.22 4.69
C GLU A 260 -6.56 -11.03 6.22
N ILE A 261 -6.18 -9.83 6.69
CA ILE A 261 -6.10 -9.52 8.12
C ILE A 261 -7.48 -9.41 8.76
N LEU A 262 -8.48 -8.88 8.08
CA LEU A 262 -9.78 -8.60 8.72
C LEU A 262 -10.68 -9.82 8.89
N ASN A 263 -10.21 -11.01 8.48
CA ASN A 263 -10.99 -12.24 8.47
C ASN A 263 -12.41 -12.03 7.89
N CYS A 264 -12.48 -11.22 6.83
CA CYS A 264 -13.71 -10.89 6.14
C CYS A 264 -14.05 -11.94 5.08
N HIS A 265 -15.19 -11.78 4.41
CA HIS A 265 -15.45 -12.56 3.20
C HIS A 265 -14.34 -12.35 2.16
N PRO A 266 -14.14 -13.30 1.22
CA PRO A 266 -13.15 -13.15 0.17
C PRO A 266 -13.28 -11.78 -0.52
N PRO A 267 -12.21 -10.96 -0.58
CA PRO A 267 -12.32 -9.60 -1.07
C PRO A 267 -12.70 -9.59 -2.55
N LYS A 268 -13.68 -8.77 -2.91
CA LYS A 268 -14.06 -8.54 -4.30
C LYS A 268 -13.15 -7.46 -4.88
N ILE A 269 -12.22 -7.87 -5.73
CA ILE A 269 -11.31 -6.95 -6.43
C ILE A 269 -11.91 -6.65 -7.80
N VAL A 270 -12.08 -5.36 -8.10
CA VAL A 270 -12.66 -4.88 -9.35
C VAL A 270 -11.74 -3.82 -9.92
N ASN A 271 -11.34 -3.96 -11.17
CA ASN A 271 -10.56 -2.93 -11.84
C ASN A 271 -11.48 -1.83 -12.40
N GLY A 272 -11.03 -0.58 -12.37
CA GLY A 272 -11.80 0.58 -12.82
C GLY A 272 -12.44 0.41 -14.20
N PRO A 273 -11.65 0.04 -15.23
CA PRO A 273 -12.14 -0.22 -16.58
C PRO A 273 -13.11 -1.41 -16.69
N GLU A 274 -12.99 -2.43 -15.85
CA GLU A 274 -13.81 -3.66 -15.92
C GLU A 274 -15.27 -3.41 -15.57
N VAL A 275 -15.55 -2.35 -14.83
CA VAL A 275 -16.93 -1.95 -14.50
C VAL A 275 -17.68 -1.50 -15.75
N PHE A 276 -16.99 -0.89 -16.71
CA PHE A 276 -17.58 -0.27 -17.90
C PHE A 276 -18.05 -1.31 -18.92
N ASN A 277 -19.33 -1.21 -19.29
CA ASN A 277 -19.92 -1.97 -20.38
C ASN A 277 -20.33 -1.03 -21.53
N LYS A 278 -20.22 -1.50 -22.78
CA LYS A 278 -20.61 -0.72 -23.98
C LYS A 278 -22.13 -0.52 -24.08
N PHE A 279 -22.92 -1.34 -23.39
CA PHE A 279 -24.38 -1.23 -23.35
C PHE A 279 -24.83 -0.25 -22.28
N VAL A 280 -25.71 0.70 -22.66
CA VAL A 280 -26.31 1.68 -21.75
C VAL A 280 -27.03 0.97 -20.59
N GLY A 281 -26.73 1.36 -19.35
CA GLY A 281 -27.27 0.73 -18.13
C GLY A 281 -26.51 -0.50 -17.64
N GLY A 282 -25.73 -1.18 -18.49
CA GLY A 282 -24.95 -2.36 -18.10
C GLY A 282 -23.89 -2.07 -17.05
N THR A 283 -23.26 -0.90 -17.12
CA THR A 283 -22.27 -0.43 -16.12
C THR A 283 -22.90 -0.20 -14.75
N GLU A 284 -24.12 0.36 -14.69
CA GLU A 284 -24.85 0.59 -13.43
C GLU A 284 -25.30 -0.73 -12.78
N GLU A 285 -25.75 -1.68 -13.60
CA GLU A 285 -26.12 -3.02 -13.14
C GLU A 285 -24.91 -3.76 -12.57
N ASN A 286 -23.74 -3.65 -13.21
CA ASN A 286 -22.49 -4.23 -12.71
C ASN A 286 -22.12 -3.66 -11.32
N VAL A 287 -22.20 -2.34 -11.14
CA VAL A 287 -21.98 -1.73 -9.81
C VAL A 287 -23.00 -2.25 -8.81
N ARG A 288 -24.28 -2.38 -9.17
CA ARG A 288 -25.31 -2.91 -8.28
C ARG A 288 -25.01 -4.34 -7.84
N LYS A 289 -24.59 -5.22 -8.77
CA LYS A 289 -24.23 -6.63 -8.51
C LYS A 289 -23.14 -6.78 -7.46
N LEU A 290 -22.19 -5.84 -7.37
CA LEU A 290 -21.13 -5.89 -6.36
C LEU A 290 -21.67 -5.85 -4.92
N PHE A 291 -22.75 -5.10 -4.69
CA PHE A 291 -23.35 -4.88 -3.37
C PHE A 291 -24.48 -5.87 -3.02
N VAL A 292 -25.04 -6.62 -3.98
CA VAL A 292 -26.19 -7.51 -3.76
C VAL A 292 -25.94 -8.51 -2.63
N ASP A 293 -24.78 -9.17 -2.61
CA ASP A 293 -24.46 -10.17 -1.60
C ASP A 293 -24.37 -9.55 -0.19
N ALA A 294 -23.80 -8.36 -0.10
CA ALA A 294 -23.67 -7.63 1.16
C ALA A 294 -25.04 -7.12 1.66
N GLU A 295 -25.91 -6.68 0.74
CA GLU A 295 -27.30 -6.28 1.04
C GLU A 295 -28.14 -7.47 1.53
N ALA A 296 -28.04 -8.62 0.85
CA ALA A 296 -28.75 -9.83 1.22
C ALA A 296 -28.33 -10.34 2.61
N GLU A 297 -27.03 -10.34 2.91
CA GLU A 297 -26.54 -10.77 4.22
C GLU A 297 -26.88 -9.76 5.33
N ALA A 298 -26.81 -8.46 5.04
CA ALA A 298 -27.25 -7.43 5.99
C ALA A 298 -28.74 -7.55 6.32
N ALA A 299 -29.58 -7.84 5.33
CA ALA A 299 -31.01 -8.04 5.53
C ALA A 299 -31.32 -9.32 6.35
N ALA A 300 -30.54 -10.39 6.15
CA ALA A 300 -30.75 -11.67 6.83
C ALA A 300 -30.22 -11.70 8.27
N LYS A 301 -29.07 -11.06 8.53
CA LYS A 301 -28.33 -11.18 9.80
C LYS A 301 -28.17 -9.86 10.57
N GLY A 302 -28.56 -8.72 9.99
CA GLY A 302 -28.45 -7.41 10.63
C GLY A 302 -27.02 -7.12 11.12
N ASP A 303 -26.89 -6.75 12.39
CA ASP A 303 -25.61 -6.42 13.05
C ASP A 303 -24.64 -7.62 13.18
N GLN A 304 -25.09 -8.85 12.93
CA GLN A 304 -24.25 -10.05 12.92
C GLN A 304 -23.64 -10.36 11.54
N SER A 305 -23.90 -9.51 10.55
CA SER A 305 -23.34 -9.70 9.21
C SER A 305 -21.82 -9.59 9.22
N LYS A 306 -21.17 -10.53 8.52
CA LYS A 306 -19.71 -10.46 8.30
C LYS A 306 -19.38 -9.29 7.38
N LEU A 307 -18.17 -8.76 7.53
CA LEU A 307 -17.66 -7.67 6.71
C LEU A 307 -17.49 -8.14 5.25
N HIS A 308 -17.99 -7.35 4.32
CA HIS A 308 -17.73 -7.46 2.89
C HIS A 308 -16.73 -6.40 2.47
N LEU A 309 -15.59 -6.83 1.91
CA LEU A 309 -14.55 -5.94 1.41
C LEU A 309 -14.61 -5.85 -0.12
N ILE A 310 -14.78 -4.62 -0.63
CA ILE A 310 -14.76 -4.33 -2.07
C ILE A 310 -13.56 -3.41 -2.35
N ILE A 311 -12.67 -3.86 -3.22
CA ILE A 311 -11.45 -3.16 -3.60
C ILE A 311 -11.61 -2.69 -5.04
N PHE A 312 -11.54 -1.37 -5.25
CA PHE A 312 -11.51 -0.74 -6.56
C PHE A 312 -10.09 -0.34 -6.90
N ASP A 313 -9.50 -0.97 -7.91
CA ASP A 313 -8.25 -0.49 -8.52
C ASP A 313 -8.56 0.53 -9.62
N GLU A 314 -7.62 1.43 -9.90
CA GLU A 314 -7.80 2.54 -10.86
C GLU A 314 -9.12 3.31 -10.63
N PHE A 315 -9.38 3.67 -9.38
CA PHE A 315 -10.65 4.27 -8.97
C PHE A 315 -10.97 5.60 -9.67
N ASP A 316 -9.94 6.32 -10.15
CA ASP A 316 -10.05 7.51 -10.99
C ASP A 316 -10.61 7.24 -12.39
N ALA A 317 -10.59 5.99 -12.87
CA ALA A 317 -11.27 5.62 -14.12
C ALA A 317 -12.79 5.66 -13.97
N ILE A 318 -13.31 5.23 -12.81
CA ILE A 318 -14.75 5.20 -12.51
C ILE A 318 -15.25 6.57 -12.07
N CYS A 319 -14.48 7.25 -11.22
CA CYS A 319 -14.97 8.39 -10.44
C CYS A 319 -14.39 9.74 -10.87
N LYS A 320 -14.38 10.02 -12.17
CA LYS A 320 -13.87 11.29 -12.71
C LYS A 320 -14.72 12.49 -12.28
N GLN A 321 -14.10 13.67 -12.18
CA GLN A 321 -14.82 14.93 -11.98
C GLN A 321 -15.92 15.12 -13.02
N ARG A 322 -17.13 15.40 -12.53
CA ARG A 322 -18.32 15.64 -13.36
C ARG A 322 -18.12 16.83 -14.27
N GLY A 323 -18.55 16.73 -15.52
CA GLY A 323 -18.50 17.83 -16.49
C GLY A 323 -17.12 18.11 -17.10
N ALA A 324 -16.09 17.31 -16.80
CA ALA A 324 -14.73 17.50 -17.34
C ALA A 324 -14.60 17.11 -18.83
N VAL A 325 -15.50 16.28 -19.38
CA VAL A 325 -15.47 15.82 -20.77
C VAL A 325 -16.84 16.03 -21.42
N ARG A 326 -16.91 16.90 -22.45
CA ARG A 326 -18.13 17.17 -23.22
C ARG A 326 -18.54 16.01 -24.16
N ASP A 327 -17.66 15.04 -24.39
CA ASP A 327 -17.83 13.97 -25.40
C ASP A 327 -18.17 12.57 -24.86
N SER A 328 -18.13 12.33 -23.53
CA SER A 328 -18.58 11.05 -22.96
C SER A 328 -20.07 11.11 -22.65
N THR A 329 -20.82 10.09 -23.09
CA THR A 329 -22.28 9.91 -23.06
C THR A 329 -22.98 9.97 -21.69
N GLY A 330 -22.44 10.69 -20.69
CA GLY A 330 -22.99 10.80 -19.33
C GLY A 330 -22.88 9.52 -18.50
N VAL A 331 -22.37 8.42 -19.08
CA VAL A 331 -22.25 7.12 -18.42
C VAL A 331 -21.39 7.21 -17.16
N ASN A 332 -20.29 7.97 -17.18
CA ASN A 332 -19.41 8.16 -16.02
C ASN A 332 -20.17 8.81 -14.85
N ASP A 333 -20.95 9.87 -15.13
CA ASP A 333 -21.69 10.60 -14.10
C ASP A 333 -22.77 9.73 -13.45
N ASN A 334 -23.44 8.88 -14.24
CA ASN A 334 -24.44 7.94 -13.72
C ASN A 334 -23.82 6.88 -12.80
N VAL A 335 -22.64 6.38 -13.15
CA VAL A 335 -21.93 5.37 -12.34
C VAL A 335 -21.51 5.95 -11.00
N VAL A 336 -21.00 7.19 -10.98
CA VAL A 336 -20.68 7.91 -9.74
C VAL A 336 -21.94 8.08 -8.88
N ASN A 337 -23.06 8.50 -9.47
CA ASN A 337 -24.32 8.64 -8.75
C ASN A 337 -24.82 7.30 -8.17
N GLN A 338 -24.68 6.22 -8.92
CA GLN A 338 -25.07 4.88 -8.48
C GLN A 338 -24.21 4.40 -7.31
N LEU A 339 -22.89 4.64 -7.36
CA LEU A 339 -21.97 4.30 -6.26
C LEU A 339 -22.29 5.13 -5.00
N LEU A 340 -22.52 6.44 -5.16
CA LEU A 340 -22.93 7.32 -4.06
C LEU A 340 -24.26 6.87 -3.42
N SER A 341 -25.24 6.49 -4.23
CA SER A 341 -26.53 5.97 -3.75
C SER A 341 -26.36 4.68 -2.95
N LYS A 342 -25.40 3.82 -3.31
CA LYS A 342 -25.10 2.60 -2.54
C LYS A 342 -24.36 2.85 -1.23
N ILE A 343 -23.55 3.90 -1.15
CA ILE A 343 -22.81 4.28 0.06
C ILE A 343 -23.69 5.04 1.06
N ASP A 344 -24.43 6.03 0.57
CA ASP A 344 -25.22 6.99 1.39
C ASP A 344 -26.72 6.70 1.43
N GLY A 345 -27.20 5.71 0.67
CA GLY A 345 -28.62 5.43 0.53
C GLY A 345 -29.33 5.15 1.85
N VAL A 346 -30.66 5.20 1.80
CA VAL A 346 -31.57 4.98 2.94
C VAL A 346 -31.28 3.65 3.66
N ASN A 347 -30.81 2.64 2.92
CA ASN A 347 -30.35 1.35 3.44
C ASN A 347 -28.82 1.30 3.52
N SER A 348 -28.24 2.20 4.31
CA SER A 348 -26.79 2.34 4.47
C SER A 348 -26.21 1.09 5.16
N LEU A 349 -25.42 0.31 4.43
CA LEU A 349 -24.83 -0.95 4.90
C LEU A 349 -23.64 -0.69 5.84
N ASN A 350 -23.74 -1.16 7.09
CA ASN A 350 -22.65 -1.07 8.07
C ASN A 350 -21.59 -2.17 7.88
N ASN A 351 -21.95 -3.26 7.17
CA ASN A 351 -21.14 -4.44 6.92
C ASN A 351 -20.33 -4.37 5.62
N VAL A 352 -20.20 -3.20 5.01
CA VAL A 352 -19.38 -3.00 3.80
C VAL A 352 -18.21 -2.07 4.09
N LEU A 353 -17.05 -2.41 3.54
CA LEU A 353 -15.89 -1.53 3.48
C LEU A 353 -15.41 -1.44 2.02
N LEU A 354 -15.26 -0.20 1.55
CA LEU A 354 -14.73 0.11 0.23
C LEU A 354 -13.28 0.58 0.35
N ILE A 355 -12.39 0.02 -0.45
CA ILE A 355 -11.02 0.51 -0.61
C ILE A 355 -10.85 0.95 -2.06
N GLY A 356 -10.62 2.25 -2.27
CA GLY A 356 -10.31 2.81 -3.59
C GLY A 356 -8.81 3.04 -3.71
N MET A 357 -8.22 2.64 -4.83
CA MET A 357 -6.81 2.85 -5.12
C MET A 357 -6.67 3.71 -6.37
N THR A 358 -5.84 4.75 -6.31
CA THR A 358 -5.60 5.61 -7.47
C THR A 358 -4.16 6.12 -7.50
N ASN A 359 -3.67 6.46 -8.69
CA ASN A 359 -2.44 7.24 -8.84
C ASN A 359 -2.71 8.76 -8.83
N ARG A 360 -3.96 9.17 -9.07
CA ARG A 360 -4.36 10.55 -9.37
C ARG A 360 -5.57 10.97 -8.56
N ARG A 361 -5.32 11.45 -7.34
CA ARG A 361 -6.37 11.98 -6.46
C ARG A 361 -7.07 13.20 -7.07
N ASP A 362 -6.36 14.01 -7.85
CA ASP A 362 -6.86 15.22 -8.52
C ASP A 362 -8.02 14.96 -9.48
N LEU A 363 -8.07 13.77 -10.08
CA LEU A 363 -9.12 13.40 -11.03
C LEU A 363 -10.43 12.96 -10.38
N ILE A 364 -10.40 12.65 -9.08
CA ILE A 364 -11.55 12.07 -8.38
C ILE A 364 -12.59 13.16 -8.06
N ASP A 365 -13.87 12.83 -8.24
CA ASP A 365 -14.99 13.68 -7.83
C ASP A 365 -14.97 13.97 -6.31
N GLU A 366 -14.92 15.25 -5.95
CA GLU A 366 -14.96 15.72 -4.56
C GLU A 366 -16.19 15.24 -3.79
N ALA A 367 -17.31 14.96 -4.48
CA ALA A 367 -18.50 14.42 -3.84
C ALA A 367 -18.19 13.08 -3.14
N ILE A 368 -17.36 12.22 -3.73
CA ILE A 368 -17.02 10.91 -3.16
C ILE A 368 -16.07 11.04 -1.96
N LEU A 369 -15.23 12.08 -1.94
CA LEU A 369 -14.23 12.35 -0.91
C LEU A 369 -14.80 12.98 0.38
N ARG A 370 -16.12 13.15 0.46
CA ARG A 370 -16.77 13.76 1.63
C ARG A 370 -16.82 12.77 2.81
N PRO A 371 -16.72 13.27 4.06
CA PRO A 371 -16.88 12.45 5.26
C PRO A 371 -18.18 11.63 5.24
N GLY A 372 -18.12 10.39 5.72
CA GLY A 372 -19.20 9.40 5.61
C GLY A 372 -19.17 8.52 4.35
N ARG A 373 -18.42 8.91 3.31
CA ARG A 373 -18.16 8.12 2.09
C ARG A 373 -16.73 7.57 2.13
N PHE A 374 -15.84 8.10 1.28
CA PHE A 374 -14.39 7.91 1.40
C PHE A 374 -13.87 9.02 2.31
N GLU A 375 -13.81 8.74 3.61
CA GLU A 375 -13.40 9.73 4.60
C GLU A 375 -11.89 9.65 4.90
N VAL A 376 -11.35 8.44 4.85
CA VAL A 376 -9.95 8.19 5.18
C VAL A 376 -9.14 8.21 3.89
N HIS A 377 -8.37 9.28 3.70
CA HIS A 377 -7.41 9.40 2.60
C HIS A 377 -6.01 9.15 3.14
N VAL A 378 -5.29 8.20 2.55
CA VAL A 378 -3.90 7.89 2.90
C VAL A 378 -3.03 7.96 1.66
N GLU A 379 -1.99 8.78 1.75
CA GLU A 379 -0.98 8.91 0.72
C GLU A 379 0.08 7.83 0.93
N ILE A 380 0.31 7.00 -0.09
CA ILE A 380 1.35 5.99 -0.12
C ILE A 380 2.49 6.53 -0.97
N GLY A 381 3.45 7.15 -0.31
CA GLY A 381 4.64 7.76 -0.91
C GLY A 381 5.69 6.73 -1.33
N LEU A 382 6.84 7.23 -1.79
CA LEU A 382 8.03 6.42 -2.03
C LEU A 382 8.60 5.95 -0.69
N PRO A 383 9.19 4.74 -0.62
CA PRO A 383 9.77 4.22 0.61
C PRO A 383 11.03 4.99 1.05
N ASP A 384 11.14 5.22 2.36
CA ASP A 384 12.35 5.72 3.01
C ASP A 384 13.50 4.71 2.90
N GLU A 385 14.73 5.11 3.25
CA GLU A 385 15.90 4.24 3.16
C GLU A 385 15.76 2.94 3.98
N GLU A 386 15.27 3.03 5.21
CA GLU A 386 14.94 1.85 6.01
C GLU A 386 13.85 1.01 5.36
N GLY A 387 12.83 1.66 4.78
CA GLY A 387 11.76 0.98 4.05
C GLY A 387 12.25 0.25 2.82
N ARG A 388 13.18 0.83 2.06
CA ARG A 388 13.83 0.16 0.91
C ARG A 388 14.61 -1.06 1.36
N ARG A 389 15.35 -0.97 2.46
CA ARG A 389 16.06 -2.12 3.05
C ARG A 389 15.09 -3.23 3.44
N GLU A 390 13.95 -2.90 4.05
CA GLU A 390 12.90 -3.89 4.37
C GLU A 390 12.34 -4.54 3.10
N ILE A 391 12.07 -3.77 2.05
CA ILE A 391 11.57 -4.28 0.78
C ILE A 391 12.60 -5.22 0.13
N PHE A 392 13.87 -4.82 0.06
CA PHE A 392 14.95 -5.70 -0.39
C PHE A 392 14.98 -6.99 0.41
N HIS A 393 14.96 -6.89 1.74
CA HIS A 393 14.97 -8.06 2.61
C HIS A 393 13.81 -9.02 2.34
N ILE A 394 12.60 -8.51 2.10
CA ILE A 394 11.43 -9.32 1.76
C ILE A 394 11.63 -10.06 0.44
N HIS A 395 12.08 -9.37 -0.61
CA HIS A 395 12.28 -9.99 -1.93
C HIS A 395 13.50 -10.92 -1.98
N THR A 396 14.54 -10.67 -1.18
CA THR A 396 15.73 -11.53 -1.10
C THR A 396 15.58 -12.66 -0.06
N ARG A 397 14.51 -12.67 0.74
CA ARG A 397 14.31 -13.67 1.80
C ARG A 397 14.39 -15.10 1.26
N GLY A 398 13.72 -15.40 0.16
CA GLY A 398 13.77 -16.72 -0.46
C GLY A 398 15.17 -17.10 -0.97
N MET A 399 15.97 -16.13 -1.42
CA MET A 399 17.35 -16.37 -1.86
C MET A 399 18.28 -16.59 -0.66
N SER A 400 18.07 -15.83 0.41
CA SER A 400 18.82 -15.93 1.66
C SER A 400 18.53 -17.25 2.38
N ASP A 401 17.26 -17.62 2.53
CA ASP A 401 16.83 -18.83 3.23
C ASP A 401 17.34 -20.11 2.52
N ASN A 402 17.48 -20.05 1.20
CA ASN A 402 18.02 -21.14 0.37
C ASN A 402 19.55 -21.08 0.17
N GLY A 403 20.24 -20.07 0.72
CA GLY A 403 21.70 -19.93 0.62
C GLY A 403 22.23 -19.56 -0.78
N VAL A 404 21.38 -19.00 -1.64
CA VAL A 404 21.68 -18.60 -3.03
C VAL A 404 22.15 -17.14 -3.12
N LEU A 405 21.93 -16.36 -2.05
CA LEU A 405 22.41 -14.98 -1.95
C LEU A 405 23.90 -14.94 -1.58
N GLY A 406 24.69 -14.22 -2.37
CA GLY A 406 26.12 -14.01 -2.12
C GLY A 406 26.36 -13.35 -0.76
N LYS A 407 27.43 -13.77 -0.07
CA LYS A 407 27.82 -13.22 1.25
C LYS A 407 28.34 -11.78 1.16
N ASP A 408 28.66 -11.33 -0.05
CA ASP A 408 29.13 -10.00 -0.42
C ASP A 408 28.00 -8.98 -0.59
N VAL A 409 26.74 -9.42 -0.58
CA VAL A 409 25.57 -8.54 -0.77
C VAL A 409 25.19 -7.87 0.54
N ASP A 410 25.38 -6.54 0.62
CA ASP A 410 24.86 -5.72 1.72
C ASP A 410 23.57 -5.00 1.30
N LEU A 411 22.45 -5.35 1.93
CA LEU A 411 21.14 -4.73 1.67
C LEU A 411 21.10 -3.25 2.10
N ALA A 412 21.91 -2.84 3.08
CA ALA A 412 21.99 -1.44 3.48
C ALA A 412 22.66 -0.59 2.39
N GLU A 413 23.73 -1.10 1.78
CA GLU A 413 24.39 -0.46 0.64
C GLU A 413 23.43 -0.30 -0.54
N LEU A 414 22.70 -1.37 -0.90
CA LEU A 414 21.71 -1.32 -1.99
C LEU A 414 20.60 -0.29 -1.72
N ALA A 415 20.12 -0.20 -0.48
CA ALA A 415 19.09 0.77 -0.09
C ALA A 415 19.58 2.23 -0.19
N ALA A 416 20.87 2.47 0.09
CA ALA A 416 21.49 3.79 -0.02
C ALA A 416 21.71 4.23 -1.48
N LEU A 417 22.02 3.28 -2.38
CA LEU A 417 22.22 3.53 -3.81
C LEU A 417 20.91 3.72 -4.59
N THR A 418 19.84 3.04 -4.18
CA THR A 418 18.52 3.05 -4.86
C THR A 418 17.59 4.18 -4.41
N LYS A 419 18.11 5.42 -4.35
CA LYS A 419 17.29 6.59 -3.98
C LYS A 419 16.13 6.80 -4.97
N ASN A 420 14.94 7.05 -4.43
CA ASN A 420 13.67 7.22 -5.16
C ASN A 420 13.09 5.98 -5.84
N TYR A 421 13.66 4.79 -5.61
CA TYR A 421 13.06 3.56 -6.14
C TYR A 421 11.75 3.27 -5.41
N SER A 422 10.72 2.96 -6.18
CA SER A 422 9.46 2.41 -5.71
C SER A 422 9.60 0.92 -5.40
N GLY A 423 8.62 0.34 -4.68
CA GLY A 423 8.65 -1.08 -4.34
C GLY A 423 8.71 -1.99 -5.58
N ALA A 424 7.99 -1.63 -6.64
CA ALA A 424 8.02 -2.36 -7.91
C ALA A 424 9.38 -2.25 -8.64
N GLU A 425 10.07 -1.11 -8.52
CA GLU A 425 11.40 -0.94 -9.12
C GLU A 425 12.46 -1.73 -8.34
N ILE A 426 12.35 -1.79 -7.01
CA ILE A 426 13.22 -2.63 -6.17
C ILE A 426 13.03 -4.11 -6.50
N GLU A 427 11.78 -4.56 -6.66
CA GLU A 427 11.47 -5.90 -7.17
C GLU A 427 12.08 -6.13 -8.55
N GLY A 428 12.02 -5.12 -9.42
CA GLY A 428 12.67 -5.11 -10.73
C GLY A 428 14.18 -5.29 -10.66
N VAL A 429 14.87 -4.59 -9.74
CA VAL A 429 16.31 -4.72 -9.49
C VAL A 429 16.66 -6.13 -9.05
N VAL A 430 15.92 -6.70 -8.09
CA VAL A 430 16.15 -8.08 -7.62
C VAL A 430 15.95 -9.08 -8.77
N ARG A 431 14.94 -8.87 -9.61
CA ARG A 431 14.66 -9.72 -10.78
C ARG A 431 15.75 -9.61 -11.85
N SER A 432 16.22 -8.39 -12.16
CA SER A 432 17.32 -8.18 -13.11
C SER A 432 18.63 -8.79 -12.57
N ALA A 433 18.95 -8.60 -11.29
CA ALA A 433 20.11 -9.23 -10.66
C ALA A 433 20.06 -10.76 -10.76
N THR A 434 18.89 -11.37 -10.56
CA THR A 434 18.69 -12.81 -10.74
C THR A 434 18.89 -13.22 -12.22
N SER A 435 18.39 -12.40 -13.15
CA SER A 435 18.58 -12.63 -14.59
C SER A 435 20.04 -12.53 -15.02
N ASN A 436 20.80 -11.58 -14.46
CA ASN A 436 22.24 -11.41 -14.69
C ASN A 436 23.02 -12.60 -14.16
N ALA A 437 22.65 -13.09 -12.96
CA ALA A 437 23.22 -14.31 -12.41
C ALA A 437 22.95 -15.51 -13.33
N PHE A 438 21.73 -15.69 -13.84
CA PHE A 438 21.42 -16.75 -14.80
C PHE A 438 22.21 -16.62 -16.10
N ASN A 439 22.32 -15.41 -16.66
CA ASN A 439 23.06 -15.18 -17.90
C ASN A 439 24.55 -15.52 -17.78
N LYS A 440 25.16 -15.40 -16.60
CA LYS A 440 26.56 -15.80 -16.37
C LYS A 440 26.79 -17.31 -16.47
N HIS A 441 25.76 -18.12 -16.25
CA HIS A 441 25.83 -19.59 -16.26
C HIS A 441 25.20 -20.21 -17.52
N ILE A 442 24.68 -19.39 -18.44
CA ILE A 442 24.21 -19.85 -19.75
C ILE A 442 25.36 -19.72 -20.74
N ASP A 443 25.88 -20.86 -21.20
CA ASP A 443 26.80 -20.88 -22.34
C ASP A 443 26.01 -20.71 -23.65
N PHE A 444 26.17 -19.56 -24.30
CA PHE A 444 25.50 -19.26 -25.58
C PHE A 444 25.96 -20.17 -26.72
N ASP A 445 27.14 -20.78 -26.61
CA ASP A 445 27.67 -21.69 -27.62
C ASP A 445 27.12 -23.12 -27.46
N ASN A 446 26.65 -23.51 -26.26
CA ASN A 446 26.06 -24.83 -25.97
C ASN A 446 24.78 -24.76 -25.09
N PRO A 447 23.61 -24.39 -25.66
CA PRO A 447 22.37 -24.20 -24.89
C PRO A 447 21.73 -25.49 -24.31
N THR A 448 22.35 -26.66 -24.50
CA THR A 448 21.83 -27.97 -24.08
C THR A 448 22.52 -28.58 -22.86
N GLU A 449 23.60 -27.99 -22.33
CA GLU A 449 24.19 -28.47 -21.07
C GLU A 449 23.28 -28.11 -19.89
N LEU A 450 22.97 -29.11 -19.05
CA LEU A 450 22.22 -28.91 -17.83
C LEU A 450 23.09 -28.12 -16.85
N ILE A 451 22.69 -26.89 -16.53
CA ILE A 451 23.36 -26.06 -15.53
C ILE A 451 23.21 -26.73 -14.15
N ASP A 452 24.33 -26.99 -13.48
CA ASP A 452 24.32 -27.45 -12.09
C ASP A 452 23.72 -26.34 -11.19
N ALA A 453 22.54 -26.62 -10.63
CA ALA A 453 21.78 -25.66 -9.82
C ALA A 453 22.51 -25.25 -8.52
N SER A 454 23.58 -25.95 -8.13
CA SER A 454 24.39 -25.65 -6.95
C SER A 454 25.33 -24.45 -7.14
N ASP A 455 25.60 -24.05 -8.38
CA ASP A 455 26.66 -23.08 -8.69
C ASP A 455 26.10 -21.66 -8.94
N VAL A 456 24.79 -21.55 -9.11
CA VAL A 456 24.13 -20.26 -9.34
C VAL A 456 23.99 -19.53 -8.01
N SER A 457 24.68 -18.41 -7.86
CA SER A 457 24.50 -17.49 -6.72
C SER A 457 24.41 -16.06 -7.21
N VAL A 458 23.58 -15.25 -6.54
CA VAL A 458 23.41 -13.82 -6.88
C VAL A 458 24.42 -13.00 -6.10
N THR A 459 25.38 -12.42 -6.80
CA THR A 459 26.51 -11.68 -6.19
C THR A 459 26.23 -10.18 -6.12
N ARG A 460 27.06 -9.42 -5.38
CA ARG A 460 26.96 -7.96 -5.32
C ARG A 460 27.06 -7.33 -6.71
N GLN A 461 27.91 -7.86 -7.59
CA GLN A 461 28.09 -7.33 -8.95
C GLN A 461 26.79 -7.41 -9.76
N ASP A 462 26.02 -8.50 -9.63
CA ASP A 462 24.73 -8.66 -10.33
C ASP A 462 23.73 -7.57 -9.94
N PHE A 463 23.73 -7.18 -8.66
CA PHE A 463 22.91 -6.08 -8.16
C PHE A 463 23.38 -4.72 -8.68
N MET A 464 24.69 -4.50 -8.77
CA MET A 464 25.23 -3.25 -9.31
C MET A 464 24.86 -3.08 -10.79
N ASP A 465 25.02 -4.14 -11.59
CA ASP A 465 24.66 -4.15 -13.00
C ASP A 465 23.13 -3.95 -13.17
N ALA A 466 22.33 -4.56 -12.30
CA ALA A 466 20.87 -4.40 -12.31
C ALA A 466 20.40 -2.99 -11.94
N ILE A 467 21.11 -2.29 -11.04
CA ILE A 467 20.79 -0.89 -10.68
C ILE A 467 21.05 0.05 -11.87
N GLU A 468 22.09 -0.23 -12.67
CA GLU A 468 22.35 0.55 -13.89
C GLU A 468 21.31 0.32 -14.98
N GLU A 469 20.81 -0.90 -15.11
CA GLU A 469 19.78 -1.27 -16.08
C GLU A 469 18.38 -0.73 -15.70
N VAL A 470 17.98 -0.92 -14.44
CA VAL A 470 16.65 -0.56 -13.95
C VAL A 470 16.63 0.92 -13.55
N LYS A 471 16.25 1.79 -14.48
CA LYS A 471 16.10 3.22 -14.22
C LYS A 471 14.83 3.51 -13.40
N PRO A 472 14.89 4.39 -12.38
CA PRO A 472 13.69 4.80 -11.64
C PRO A 472 12.78 5.67 -12.51
N ALA A 473 11.48 5.41 -12.48
CA ALA A 473 10.46 6.20 -13.13
C ALA A 473 10.32 7.59 -12.47
N PHE A 474 10.58 7.68 -11.16
CA PHE A 474 10.66 8.93 -10.41
C PHE A 474 12.12 9.41 -10.34
N GLY A 475 12.45 10.53 -11.01
CA GLY A 475 13.79 11.12 -10.98
C GLY A 475 14.63 10.91 -12.25
N GLN A 476 14.01 10.97 -13.44
CA GLN A 476 14.64 10.91 -14.77
C GLN A 476 15.84 11.88 -15.01
N ALA A 477 16.17 12.76 -14.06
CA ALA A 477 17.05 13.89 -14.34
C ALA A 477 18.55 13.67 -14.11
N LYS A 478 19.04 12.49 -13.68
CA LYS A 478 20.52 12.30 -13.69
C LYS A 478 21.06 12.39 -15.12
N GLU A 479 20.39 11.79 -16.10
CA GLU A 479 20.77 11.91 -17.51
C GLU A 479 20.47 13.31 -18.06
N GLU A 480 19.33 13.92 -17.73
CA GLU A 480 18.99 15.29 -18.17
C GLU A 480 19.98 16.33 -17.63
N CYS A 481 20.35 16.26 -16.34
CA CYS A 481 21.35 17.14 -15.73
C CYS A 481 22.76 16.87 -16.26
N SER A 482 23.11 15.60 -16.52
CA SER A 482 24.38 15.24 -17.15
C SER A 482 24.46 15.80 -18.59
N ASN A 483 23.35 15.77 -19.33
CA ASN A 483 23.26 16.36 -20.67
C ASN A 483 23.52 17.88 -20.65
N LEU A 484 23.04 18.60 -19.62
CA LEU A 484 23.34 20.03 -19.46
C LEU A 484 24.83 20.33 -19.19
N LYS A 485 25.61 19.33 -18.74
CA LYS A 485 27.04 19.43 -18.43
C LYS A 485 27.95 18.54 -19.29
N ARG A 486 27.60 18.24 -20.54
CA ARG A 486 28.41 17.34 -21.41
C ARG A 486 29.90 17.68 -21.47
N GLY A 487 30.29 18.95 -21.32
CA GLY A 487 31.70 19.39 -21.31
C GLY A 487 32.32 19.52 -19.90
N GLY A 488 31.66 19.04 -18.86
CA GLY A 488 32.06 19.28 -17.47
C GLY A 488 31.96 20.75 -17.07
N ILE A 489 32.64 21.08 -15.97
CA ILE A 489 32.78 22.45 -15.47
C ILE A 489 34.26 22.77 -15.45
N ILE A 490 34.63 23.80 -16.19
CA ILE A 490 36.01 24.27 -16.32
C ILE A 490 36.26 25.33 -15.25
N HIS A 491 37.29 25.15 -14.44
CA HIS A 491 37.64 26.09 -13.39
C HIS A 491 38.58 27.15 -13.98
N TYR A 492 38.02 28.28 -14.41
CA TYR A 492 38.78 29.37 -15.05
C TYR A 492 39.27 30.43 -14.04
N GLY A 493 39.62 30.01 -12.82
CA GLY A 493 40.27 30.86 -11.81
C GLY A 493 39.31 31.52 -10.81
N GLU A 494 39.68 32.70 -10.31
CA GLU A 494 39.00 33.40 -9.21
C GLU A 494 37.51 33.71 -9.46
N PRO A 495 37.09 34.14 -10.68
CA PRO A 495 35.67 34.42 -10.94
C PRO A 495 34.79 33.18 -10.77
N TRP A 496 35.29 31.99 -11.14
CA TRP A 496 34.58 30.73 -10.92
C TRP A 496 34.49 30.38 -9.43
N LYS A 497 35.57 30.55 -8.66
CA LYS A 497 35.57 30.27 -7.21
C LYS A 497 34.50 31.07 -6.48
N ILE A 498 34.30 32.33 -6.84
CA ILE A 498 33.24 33.18 -6.26
C ILE A 498 31.84 32.58 -6.54
N VAL A 499 31.61 32.11 -7.76
CA VAL A 499 30.34 31.45 -8.14
C VAL A 499 30.16 30.14 -7.38
N GLU A 500 31.22 29.34 -7.29
CA GLU A 500 31.23 28.07 -6.57
C GLU A 500 30.95 28.22 -5.07
N GLU A 501 31.57 29.21 -4.42
CA GLU A 501 31.31 29.55 -3.02
C GLU A 501 29.87 30.00 -2.80
N ARG A 502 29.30 30.82 -3.71
CA ARG A 502 27.89 31.23 -3.63
C ARG A 502 26.96 30.03 -3.74
N CYS A 503 27.22 29.13 -4.69
CA CYS A 503 26.47 27.88 -4.83
C CYS A 503 26.54 27.02 -3.55
N SER A 504 27.72 26.88 -2.94
CA SER A 504 27.86 26.17 -1.65
C SER A 504 26.99 26.79 -0.56
N ARG A 505 27.02 28.12 -0.42
CA ARG A 505 26.23 28.84 0.60
C ARG A 505 24.72 28.64 0.39
N TYR A 506 24.24 28.63 -0.85
CA TYR A 506 22.82 28.39 -1.15
C TYR A 506 22.38 26.98 -0.74
N VAL A 507 23.22 25.97 -1.03
CA VAL A 507 22.97 24.59 -0.63
C VAL A 507 23.01 24.43 0.89
N GLU A 508 24.00 25.02 1.56
CA GLU A 508 24.10 25.01 3.03
C GLU A 508 22.88 25.65 3.69
N GLN A 509 22.37 26.75 3.14
CA GLN A 509 21.16 27.40 3.63
C GLN A 509 19.94 26.50 3.58
N LEU A 510 19.80 25.68 2.53
CA LEU A 510 18.72 24.70 2.38
C LEU A 510 18.93 23.45 3.25
N ASN A 511 20.17 22.98 3.37
CA ASN A 511 20.48 21.74 4.09
C ASN A 511 20.51 21.91 5.62
N THR A 512 20.73 23.12 6.15
CA THR A 512 20.73 23.35 7.60
C THR A 512 19.33 23.20 8.21
N ASP A 513 19.14 22.17 9.04
CA ASP A 513 17.88 21.93 9.74
C ASP A 513 17.58 23.03 10.79
N GLY A 514 16.33 23.46 10.90
CA GLY A 514 15.88 24.47 11.87
C GLY A 514 15.79 25.92 11.34
N LYS A 515 16.07 26.17 10.06
CA LYS A 515 15.82 27.48 9.43
C LYS A 515 14.38 27.60 8.92
N ARG A 516 13.84 28.82 8.89
CA ARG A 516 12.47 29.12 8.41
C ARG A 516 12.30 28.97 6.88
N VAL A 517 13.39 28.80 6.13
CA VAL A 517 13.40 28.81 4.66
C VAL A 517 13.45 27.38 4.15
N ASN A 518 12.30 26.86 3.74
CA ASN A 518 12.18 25.52 3.16
C ASN A 518 12.18 25.53 1.62
N ALA A 519 12.14 26.72 1.01
CA ALA A 519 12.18 26.88 -0.44
C ALA A 519 13.15 28.01 -0.80
N LEU A 520 14.00 27.79 -1.81
CA LEU A 520 14.91 28.78 -2.34
C LEU A 520 14.78 28.83 -3.87
N ALA A 521 14.49 30.01 -4.40
CA ALA A 521 14.47 30.25 -5.84
C ALA A 521 15.72 31.04 -6.25
N VAL A 522 16.55 30.49 -7.12
CA VAL A 522 17.81 31.08 -7.61
C VAL A 522 17.65 31.42 -9.09
N LEU A 523 17.84 32.69 -9.46
CA LEU A 523 17.91 33.13 -10.85
C LEU A 523 19.38 33.23 -11.27
N ILE A 524 19.76 32.48 -12.30
CA ILE A 524 21.08 32.50 -12.91
C ILE A 524 21.03 33.34 -14.17
N GLU A 525 21.79 34.43 -14.20
CA GLU A 525 21.88 35.34 -15.33
C GLU A 525 23.29 35.41 -15.92
N GLY A 526 23.39 35.88 -17.16
CA GLY A 526 24.65 36.12 -17.84
C GLY A 526 24.48 36.13 -19.35
N LEU A 527 25.54 36.48 -20.08
CA LEU A 527 25.49 36.53 -21.54
C LEU A 527 25.16 35.14 -22.15
N PRO A 528 24.56 35.10 -23.36
CA PRO A 528 24.44 33.85 -24.11
C PRO A 528 25.79 33.14 -24.21
N GLY A 529 25.82 31.83 -23.96
CA GLY A 529 27.06 31.04 -24.06
C GLY A 529 27.98 31.05 -22.82
N CYS A 530 27.64 31.73 -21.72
CA CYS A 530 28.44 31.72 -20.47
C CYS A 530 28.32 30.43 -19.63
N GLY A 531 27.51 29.44 -20.05
CA GLY A 531 27.37 28.17 -19.32
C GLY A 531 26.30 28.18 -18.21
N LYS A 532 25.29 29.06 -18.28
CA LYS A 532 24.19 29.16 -17.30
C LYS A 532 23.53 27.82 -16.96
N SER A 533 23.11 27.07 -17.98
CA SER A 533 22.46 25.77 -17.82
C SER A 533 23.39 24.73 -17.16
N ALA A 534 24.70 24.78 -17.45
CA ALA A 534 25.68 23.91 -16.82
C ALA A 534 25.86 24.24 -15.32
N VAL A 535 25.85 25.53 -14.96
CA VAL A 535 25.91 25.98 -13.55
C VAL A 535 24.60 25.66 -12.82
N ALA A 536 23.45 25.73 -13.49
CA ALA A 536 22.17 25.30 -12.91
C ALA A 536 22.20 23.82 -12.54
N ALA A 537 22.66 22.97 -13.45
CA ALA A 537 22.86 21.56 -13.18
C ALA A 537 23.93 21.32 -12.09
N TYR A 538 24.94 22.19 -11.97
CA TYR A 538 25.95 22.11 -10.90
C TYR A 538 25.35 22.34 -9.53
N LEU A 539 24.57 23.40 -9.41
CA LEU A 539 23.88 23.73 -8.18
C LEU A 539 22.91 22.63 -7.77
N ALA A 540 22.14 22.07 -8.71
CA ALA A 540 21.20 20.98 -8.44
C ALA A 540 21.90 19.68 -7.98
N GLU A 541 23.01 19.30 -8.62
CA GLU A 541 23.78 18.11 -8.24
C GLU A 541 24.46 18.30 -6.87
N LYS A 542 25.04 19.48 -6.62
CA LYS A 542 25.67 19.82 -5.34
C LYS A 542 24.68 19.84 -4.18
N ALA A 543 23.42 20.16 -4.44
CA ALA A 543 22.36 20.06 -3.44
C ALA A 543 22.13 18.62 -2.95
N GLY A 544 22.46 17.62 -3.78
CA GLY A 544 22.31 16.21 -3.43
C GLY A 544 20.85 15.79 -3.23
N PHE A 545 19.91 16.55 -3.79
CA PHE A 545 18.50 16.31 -3.60
C PHE A 545 18.04 15.03 -4.33
N PRO A 546 17.17 14.21 -3.70
CA PRO A 546 16.67 12.98 -4.30
C PRO A 546 16.00 13.22 -5.65
N TYR A 547 15.13 14.24 -5.76
CA TYR A 547 14.44 14.54 -7.00
C TYR A 547 15.03 15.76 -7.68
N ILE A 548 15.47 15.61 -8.92
CA ILE A 548 15.82 16.73 -9.79
C ILE A 548 14.92 16.63 -11.02
N LYS A 549 14.45 17.75 -11.56
CA LYS A 549 13.76 17.78 -12.86
C LYS A 549 14.23 18.97 -13.68
N VAL A 550 14.64 18.70 -14.92
CA VAL A 550 14.93 19.74 -15.89
C VAL A 550 13.67 20.00 -16.71
N ILE A 551 13.36 21.27 -16.89
CA ILE A 551 12.30 21.76 -17.76
C ILE A 551 13.00 22.64 -18.79
N SER A 552 13.22 22.08 -19.98
CA SER A 552 13.76 22.77 -21.13
C SER A 552 12.70 22.93 -22.22
N THR A 553 12.94 23.82 -23.17
CA THR A 553 12.05 23.96 -24.33
C THR A 553 12.10 22.78 -25.28
N ASP A 554 13.17 21.98 -25.24
CA ASP A 554 13.37 20.84 -26.15
C ASP A 554 12.29 19.76 -25.93
N ASP A 555 11.88 19.56 -24.67
CA ASP A 555 10.80 18.63 -24.30
C ASP A 555 9.40 19.17 -24.66
N MET A 556 9.30 20.47 -24.97
CA MET A 556 8.03 21.18 -25.14
C MET A 556 7.74 21.56 -26.60
N VAL A 557 8.57 21.12 -27.54
CA VAL A 557 8.41 21.45 -28.97
C VAL A 557 7.12 20.82 -29.51
N GLY A 558 6.27 21.63 -30.15
CA GLY A 558 5.01 21.19 -30.77
C GLY A 558 3.78 21.14 -29.86
N TYR A 559 3.95 21.39 -28.55
CA TYR A 559 2.82 21.50 -27.62
C TYR A 559 2.17 22.88 -27.64
N GLY A 560 0.85 22.93 -27.42
CA GLY A 560 0.12 24.19 -27.20
C GLY A 560 0.35 24.76 -25.79
N GLU A 561 0.04 26.04 -25.60
CA GLU A 561 0.29 26.76 -24.32
C GLU A 561 -0.26 26.03 -23.09
N MET A 562 -1.51 25.56 -23.16
CA MET A 562 -2.15 24.83 -22.04
C MET A 562 -1.48 23.49 -21.72
N GLN A 563 -0.92 22.82 -22.73
CA GLN A 563 -0.18 21.58 -22.52
C GLN A 563 1.15 21.87 -21.81
N LYS A 564 1.85 22.94 -22.21
CA LYS A 564 3.08 23.40 -21.54
C LYS A 564 2.82 23.77 -20.07
N VAL A 565 1.75 24.52 -19.80
CA VAL A 565 1.32 24.86 -18.43
C VAL A 565 1.07 23.58 -17.61
N ASN A 566 0.42 22.58 -18.19
CA ASN A 566 0.17 21.31 -17.50
C ASN A 566 1.46 20.53 -17.22
N ILE A 567 2.43 20.55 -18.13
CA ILE A 567 3.75 19.92 -17.92
C ILE A 567 4.48 20.59 -16.76
N ILE A 568 4.56 21.93 -16.76
CA ILE A 568 5.20 22.70 -15.70
C ILE A 568 4.49 22.43 -14.37
N ARG A 569 3.16 22.52 -14.33
CA ARG A 569 2.36 22.25 -13.12
C ARG A 569 2.63 20.85 -12.58
N LYS A 570 2.62 19.83 -13.45
CA LYS A 570 2.91 18.44 -13.08
C LYS A 570 4.32 18.28 -12.50
N ALA A 571 5.32 18.92 -13.10
CA ALA A 571 6.69 18.86 -12.59
C ALA A 571 6.81 19.46 -11.18
N PHE A 572 6.14 20.57 -10.91
CA PHE A 572 6.07 21.13 -9.54
C PHE A 572 5.28 20.22 -8.58
N GLU A 573 4.15 19.66 -9.01
CA GLU A 573 3.37 18.70 -8.21
C GLU A 573 4.17 17.44 -7.83
N ASP A 574 4.95 16.91 -8.76
CA ASP A 574 5.83 15.77 -8.51
C ASP A 574 7.01 16.15 -7.60
N ALA A 575 7.58 17.35 -7.78
CA ALA A 575 8.62 17.87 -6.89
C ALA A 575 8.14 18.04 -5.45
N TYR A 576 6.87 18.43 -5.24
CA TYR A 576 6.30 18.55 -3.90
C TYR A 576 6.14 17.22 -3.20
N LYS A 577 6.09 16.08 -3.91
CA LYS A 577 5.96 14.74 -3.28
C LYS A 577 7.27 14.26 -2.67
N SER A 578 8.41 14.76 -3.15
CA SER A 578 9.74 14.40 -2.63
C SER A 578 10.07 15.18 -1.35
N PRO A 579 10.80 14.59 -0.38
CA PRO A 579 11.25 15.30 0.81
C PRO A 579 12.22 16.46 0.47
N ALA A 580 13.02 16.31 -0.58
CA ALA A 580 13.86 17.38 -1.10
C ALA A 580 13.92 17.31 -2.64
N SER A 581 13.64 18.43 -3.30
CA SER A 581 13.54 18.50 -4.75
C SER A 581 14.20 19.73 -5.36
N ALA A 582 14.78 19.58 -6.55
CA ALA A 582 15.31 20.66 -7.36
C ALA A 582 14.61 20.71 -8.73
N ILE A 583 14.16 21.89 -9.14
CA ILE A 583 13.56 22.14 -10.45
C ILE A 583 14.46 23.12 -11.19
N ILE A 584 14.90 22.75 -12.39
CA ILE A 584 15.65 23.63 -13.30
C ILE A 584 14.71 24.08 -14.41
N LEU A 585 14.50 25.39 -14.50
CA LEU A 585 13.79 26.08 -15.59
C LEU A 585 14.85 26.69 -16.52
N ASP A 586 15.20 25.95 -17.58
CA ASP A 586 16.25 26.32 -18.52
C ASP A 586 15.72 27.28 -19.60
N ASP A 587 16.48 28.34 -19.90
CA ASP A 587 16.11 29.44 -20.80
C ASP A 587 14.66 29.96 -20.61
N LEU A 588 14.41 30.66 -19.50
CA LEU A 588 13.07 31.17 -19.14
C LEU A 588 12.42 32.00 -20.23
N GLU A 589 13.17 32.85 -20.94
CA GLU A 589 12.69 33.62 -22.08
C GLU A 589 12.11 32.75 -23.21
N ARG A 590 12.67 31.55 -23.43
CA ARG A 590 12.17 30.60 -24.43
C ARG A 590 10.96 29.83 -23.91
N ILE A 591 10.93 29.48 -22.62
CA ILE A 591 9.78 28.81 -21.99
C ILE A 591 8.52 29.69 -22.10
N ILE A 592 8.64 31.00 -21.89
CA ILE A 592 7.53 31.95 -22.05
C ILE A 592 7.29 32.36 -23.51
N GLU A 593 8.02 31.76 -24.47
CA GLU A 593 7.95 32.06 -25.91
C GLU A 593 8.16 33.54 -26.23
N PHE A 594 9.08 34.20 -25.53
CA PHE A 594 9.34 35.61 -25.75
C PHE A 594 9.94 35.87 -27.13
N SER A 595 9.34 36.82 -27.85
CA SER A 595 9.84 37.33 -29.12
C SER A 595 10.10 38.83 -29.03
N HIS A 596 11.33 39.24 -29.37
CA HIS A 596 11.70 40.65 -29.48
C HIS A 596 10.85 41.39 -30.50
N LEU A 597 10.40 40.70 -31.55
CA LEU A 597 9.55 41.27 -32.58
C LEU A 597 8.13 41.43 -32.04
N GLY A 598 7.83 42.64 -31.56
CA GLY A 598 6.51 43.00 -31.04
C GLY A 598 6.27 42.63 -29.58
N GLY A 599 7.29 42.21 -28.83
CA GLY A 599 7.21 41.94 -27.39
C GLY A 599 6.17 40.88 -27.01
N ARG A 600 5.97 39.89 -27.87
CA ARG A 600 4.99 38.81 -27.66
C ARG A 600 5.56 37.77 -26.71
N TYR A 601 4.71 37.25 -25.83
CA TYR A 601 5.00 36.14 -24.92
C TYR A 601 3.71 35.41 -24.57
N SER A 602 3.82 34.18 -24.08
CA SER A 602 2.69 33.40 -23.58
C SER A 602 2.32 33.82 -22.17
N ASN A 603 1.22 34.56 -22.03
CA ASN A 603 0.73 35.01 -20.73
C ASN A 603 0.29 33.84 -19.84
N ALA A 604 -0.27 32.78 -20.41
CA ALA A 604 -0.70 31.60 -19.65
C ALA A 604 0.48 30.93 -18.92
N ILE A 605 1.62 30.80 -19.59
CA ILE A 605 2.85 30.24 -19.03
C ILE A 605 3.45 31.19 -17.98
N LEU A 606 3.51 32.49 -18.29
CA LEU A 606 4.02 33.50 -17.37
C LEU A 606 3.26 33.49 -16.03
N GLN A 607 1.92 33.54 -16.07
CA GLN A 607 1.10 33.52 -14.86
C GLN A 607 1.28 32.22 -14.06
N ALA A 608 1.41 31.08 -14.74
CA ALA A 608 1.69 29.81 -14.08
C ALA A 608 3.04 29.84 -13.34
N LEU A 609 4.09 30.36 -13.97
CA LEU A 609 5.42 30.48 -13.36
C LEU A 609 5.44 31.45 -12.16
N LEU A 610 4.77 32.61 -12.27
CA LEU A 610 4.67 33.58 -11.17
C LEU A 610 4.06 32.97 -9.91
N VAL A 611 3.06 32.09 -10.07
CA VAL A 611 2.40 31.40 -8.96
C VAL A 611 3.24 30.22 -8.45
N LEU A 612 3.76 29.37 -9.35
CA LEU A 612 4.44 28.13 -8.98
C LEU A 612 5.77 28.38 -8.28
N ILE A 613 6.55 29.39 -8.69
CA ILE A 613 7.84 29.73 -8.08
C ILE A 613 7.65 30.28 -6.65
N LYS A 614 6.59 31.06 -6.40
CA LYS A 614 6.30 31.67 -5.09
C LYS A 614 5.57 30.72 -4.13
N ARG A 615 5.09 29.57 -4.59
CA ARG A 615 4.27 28.66 -3.80
C ARG A 615 5.11 28.06 -2.64
N PRO A 616 4.66 28.19 -1.39
CA PRO A 616 5.39 27.61 -0.25
C PRO A 616 5.30 26.08 -0.28
N THR A 617 6.36 25.41 0.19
CA THR A 617 6.37 23.97 0.41
C THR A 617 5.59 23.58 1.66
N LEU A 618 5.12 22.34 1.71
CA LEU A 618 4.54 21.74 2.92
C LEU A 618 5.62 21.59 4.01
N GLU A 619 5.19 21.49 5.28
CA GLU A 619 6.10 21.31 6.42
C GLU A 619 7.06 20.12 6.19
N ASN A 620 8.34 20.32 6.51
CA ASN A 620 9.43 19.35 6.34
C ASN A 620 9.84 18.97 4.90
N ARG A 621 9.41 19.71 3.86
CA ARG A 621 9.86 19.48 2.47
C ARG A 621 10.71 20.64 1.93
N LYS A 622 11.87 20.31 1.36
CA LYS A 622 12.84 21.27 0.80
C LYS A 622 12.65 21.42 -0.72
N LEU A 623 12.64 22.64 -1.24
CA LEU A 623 12.52 22.91 -2.67
C LEU A 623 13.59 23.92 -3.14
N LEU A 624 14.31 23.57 -4.20
CA LEU A 624 15.23 24.46 -4.90
C LEU A 624 14.70 24.70 -6.32
N VAL A 625 14.38 25.94 -6.65
CA VAL A 625 13.99 26.31 -8.02
C VAL A 625 15.13 27.10 -8.64
N ILE A 626 15.62 26.68 -9.79
CA ILE A 626 16.72 27.33 -10.50
C ILE A 626 16.19 27.80 -11.85
N GLY A 627 16.18 29.11 -12.09
CA GLY A 627 15.86 29.69 -13.39
C GLY A 627 17.13 30.14 -14.09
N THR A 628 17.24 29.94 -15.40
CA THR A 628 18.33 30.53 -16.18
C THR A 628 17.79 31.53 -17.20
N THR A 629 18.49 32.64 -17.39
CA THR A 629 18.13 33.63 -18.41
C THR A 629 19.35 34.31 -19.03
N ALA A 630 19.28 34.59 -20.33
CA ALA A 630 20.19 35.49 -21.03
C ALA A 630 19.67 36.93 -21.11
N GLN A 631 18.41 37.18 -20.75
CA GLN A 631 17.72 38.45 -20.93
C GLN A 631 17.09 38.94 -19.63
N TYR A 632 17.93 39.39 -18.71
CA TYR A 632 17.49 39.86 -17.39
C TYR A 632 16.45 40.99 -17.49
N ASP A 633 16.71 42.01 -18.29
CA ASP A 633 15.87 43.22 -18.37
C ASP A 633 14.44 42.89 -18.83
N VAL A 634 14.29 41.90 -19.72
CA VAL A 634 12.98 41.43 -20.19
C VAL A 634 12.23 40.75 -19.05
N LEU A 635 12.86 39.83 -18.33
CA LEU A 635 12.21 39.12 -17.23
C LEU A 635 11.89 40.05 -16.04
N ASP A 636 12.70 41.08 -15.83
CA ASP A 636 12.46 42.10 -14.81
C ASP A 636 11.21 42.92 -15.16
N SER A 637 11.06 43.29 -16.44
CA SER A 637 9.87 44.00 -16.94
C SER A 637 8.57 43.17 -16.84
N LEU A 638 8.68 41.84 -16.82
CA LEU A 638 7.58 40.90 -16.65
C LEU A 638 7.35 40.50 -15.18
N GLU A 639 8.04 41.15 -14.23
CA GLU A 639 8.01 40.87 -12.79
C GLU A 639 8.43 39.44 -12.39
N LEU A 640 8.98 38.65 -13.32
CA LEU A 640 9.36 37.27 -13.05
C LEU A 640 10.60 37.18 -12.15
N VAL A 641 11.51 38.16 -12.26
CA VAL A 641 12.69 38.27 -11.40
C VAL A 641 12.30 38.39 -9.92
N SER A 642 11.21 39.10 -9.62
CA SER A 642 10.72 39.28 -8.24
C SER A 642 10.29 37.98 -7.55
N CYS A 643 10.07 36.91 -8.32
CA CYS A 643 9.73 35.59 -7.78
C CYS A 643 10.96 34.82 -7.30
N PHE A 644 12.16 35.19 -7.75
CA PHE A 644 13.38 34.53 -7.32
C PHE A 644 13.93 35.18 -6.05
N SER A 645 14.33 34.35 -5.09
CA SER A 645 14.85 34.79 -3.80
C SER A 645 16.26 35.37 -3.92
N VAL A 646 17.08 34.80 -4.81
CA VAL A 646 18.48 35.18 -4.97
C VAL A 646 18.86 35.22 -6.44
N LYS A 647 19.76 36.14 -6.80
CA LYS A 647 20.34 36.29 -8.13
C LYS A 647 21.81 35.85 -8.14
N LEU A 648 22.19 35.05 -9.12
CA LEU A 648 23.55 34.59 -9.38
C LEU A 648 23.96 35.01 -10.79
N GLN A 649 24.85 36.00 -10.86
CA GLN A 649 25.43 36.43 -12.13
C GLN A 649 26.65 35.57 -12.48
N ILE A 650 26.68 35.04 -13.70
CA ILE A 650 27.83 34.31 -14.24
C ILE A 650 28.77 35.31 -14.92
N PRO A 651 30.03 35.42 -14.46
CA PRO A 651 31.00 36.29 -15.09
C PRO A 651 31.45 35.74 -16.46
N THR A 652 31.89 36.64 -17.34
CA THR A 652 32.61 36.26 -18.56
C THR A 652 34.02 35.79 -18.23
N VAL A 653 34.63 35.05 -19.16
CA VAL A 653 36.01 34.56 -18.97
C VAL A 653 36.97 35.74 -19.14
N PRO A 654 37.82 36.04 -18.13
CA PRO A 654 38.82 37.08 -18.29
C PRO A 654 40.04 36.56 -19.08
N PRO A 655 40.77 37.43 -19.80
CA PRO A 655 41.91 37.00 -20.64
C PRO A 655 42.98 36.18 -19.90
N HIS A 656 43.33 36.57 -18.67
CA HIS A 656 44.32 35.85 -17.87
C HIS A 656 43.92 34.41 -17.50
N ALA A 657 42.63 34.06 -17.61
CA ALA A 657 42.16 32.71 -17.33
C ALA A 657 42.41 31.74 -18.50
N LEU A 658 42.80 32.25 -19.66
CA LEU A 658 43.02 31.46 -20.88
C LEU A 658 44.03 30.33 -20.67
N ARG A 659 45.14 30.61 -19.98
CA ARG A 659 46.18 29.60 -19.64
C ARG A 659 45.65 28.48 -18.76
N GLN A 660 44.73 28.78 -17.85
CA GLN A 660 44.17 27.77 -16.96
C GLN A 660 43.20 26.87 -17.73
N ILE A 661 42.36 27.47 -18.57
CA ILE A 661 41.39 26.74 -19.41
C ILE A 661 42.10 25.80 -20.39
N THR A 662 43.14 26.27 -21.08
CA THR A 662 43.89 25.44 -22.04
C THR A 662 44.61 24.28 -21.37
N ARG A 663 45.10 24.47 -20.14
CA ARG A 663 45.66 23.38 -19.31
C ARG A 663 44.61 22.35 -18.93
N GLU A 664 43.42 22.78 -18.51
CA GLU A 664 42.32 21.85 -18.16
C GLU A 664 41.79 21.08 -19.38
N LEU A 665 41.75 21.70 -20.55
CA LEU A 665 41.37 21.06 -21.81
C LEU A 665 42.46 20.15 -22.40
N GLY A 666 43.69 20.21 -21.88
CA GLY A 666 44.83 19.44 -22.38
C GLY A 666 45.35 19.91 -23.75
N ILE A 667 45.07 21.15 -24.15
CA ILE A 667 45.53 21.75 -25.41
C ILE A 667 46.55 22.85 -25.10
N PRO A 668 47.86 22.55 -25.11
CA PRO A 668 48.89 23.53 -24.77
C PRO A 668 49.10 24.58 -25.88
N PHE A 669 49.63 25.74 -25.49
CA PHE A 669 50.17 26.73 -26.42
C PHE A 669 51.53 26.29 -26.99
N ALA A 670 51.85 26.74 -28.19
CA ALA A 670 53.13 26.45 -28.86
C ALA A 670 54.35 27.02 -28.12
N SER A 671 54.19 28.20 -27.50
CA SER A 671 55.21 28.87 -26.69
C SER A 671 54.55 29.76 -25.63
N GLU A 672 55.31 30.16 -24.60
CA GLU A 672 54.86 31.17 -23.62
C GLU A 672 54.60 32.54 -24.28
N GLU A 673 55.33 32.87 -25.34
CA GLU A 673 55.09 34.08 -26.15
C GLU A 673 53.74 34.01 -26.86
N ALA A 674 53.41 32.86 -27.47
CA ALA A 674 52.12 32.66 -28.12
C ALA A 674 50.95 32.73 -27.11
N ALA A 675 51.15 32.22 -25.89
CA ALA A 675 50.15 32.34 -24.82
C ALA A 675 49.89 33.81 -24.44
N GLN A 676 50.95 34.60 -24.30
CA GLN A 676 50.85 36.03 -23.97
C GLN A 676 50.18 36.83 -25.10
N GLU A 677 50.50 36.53 -26.35
CA GLU A 677 49.85 37.15 -27.52
C GLU A 677 48.35 36.81 -27.58
N CYS A 678 47.97 35.54 -27.36
CA CYS A 678 46.57 35.13 -27.34
C CYS A 678 45.78 35.82 -26.21
N GLU A 679 46.40 36.02 -25.03
CA GLU A 679 45.79 36.79 -23.93
C GLU A 679 45.57 38.27 -24.29
N ASN A 680 46.50 38.88 -25.03
CA ASN A 680 46.39 40.27 -25.46
C ASN A 680 45.36 40.47 -26.58
N ILE A 681 45.19 39.47 -27.45
CA ILE A 681 44.23 39.49 -28.56
C ILE A 681 42.80 39.20 -28.07
N LEU A 682 42.64 38.47 -26.96
CA LEU A 682 41.32 38.10 -26.46
C LEU A 682 40.53 39.34 -25.98
N PRO A 683 39.29 39.54 -26.45
CA PRO A 683 38.41 40.58 -25.95
C PRO A 683 38.19 40.46 -24.44
N ALA A 684 37.96 41.60 -23.77
CA ALA A 684 37.77 41.64 -22.31
C ALA A 684 36.57 40.79 -21.81
N THR A 685 35.61 40.49 -22.70
CA THR A 685 34.37 39.77 -22.37
C THR A 685 34.05 38.70 -23.40
N VAL A 686 34.54 37.48 -23.21
CA VAL A 686 34.20 36.34 -24.06
C VAL A 686 33.41 35.29 -23.27
N PRO A 687 32.24 34.83 -23.77
CA PRO A 687 31.52 33.69 -23.20
C PRO A 687 32.29 32.38 -23.32
N ILE A 688 32.21 31.51 -22.31
CA ILE A 688 32.99 30.25 -22.28
C ILE A 688 32.70 29.33 -23.47
N LYS A 689 31.44 29.17 -23.92
CA LYS A 689 31.12 28.31 -25.08
C LYS A 689 31.75 28.83 -26.37
N GLN A 690 31.80 30.15 -26.54
CA GLN A 690 32.43 30.77 -27.69
C GLN A 690 33.95 30.57 -27.63
N LEU A 691 34.54 30.72 -26.44
CA LEU A 691 35.96 30.47 -26.24
C LEU A 691 36.35 29.02 -26.51
N LEU A 692 35.54 28.05 -26.07
CA LEU A 692 35.77 26.63 -26.33
C LEU A 692 35.77 26.33 -27.84
N LEU A 693 34.82 26.91 -28.59
CA LEU A 693 34.79 26.79 -30.04
C LEU A 693 36.05 27.39 -30.69
N VAL A 694 36.48 28.58 -30.24
CA VAL A 694 37.72 29.21 -30.74
C VAL A 694 38.94 28.34 -30.45
N LEU A 695 39.05 27.76 -29.25
CA LEU A 695 40.16 26.89 -28.87
C LEU A 695 40.17 25.58 -29.68
N GLU A 696 39.01 24.98 -29.95
CA GLU A 696 38.90 23.80 -30.81
C GLU A 696 39.26 24.11 -32.27
N MET A 697 38.85 25.26 -32.79
CA MET A 697 39.20 25.70 -34.15
C MET A 697 40.68 26.07 -34.28
N ALA A 698 41.27 26.66 -33.24
CA ALA A 698 42.68 27.06 -33.21
C ALA A 698 43.64 25.89 -32.96
N ALA A 699 43.12 24.75 -32.50
CA ALA A 699 43.90 23.55 -32.20
C ALA A 699 44.39 22.88 -33.49
N GLU A 700 45.61 23.20 -33.91
CA GLU A 700 46.25 22.58 -35.08
C GLU A 700 47.03 21.33 -34.69
N ARG A 701 47.11 20.34 -35.59
CA ARG A 701 47.94 19.14 -35.37
C ARG A 701 49.42 19.52 -35.43
N GLY A 702 50.08 19.57 -34.26
CA GLY A 702 51.52 19.84 -34.18
C GLY A 702 52.39 18.67 -34.67
N LEU A 703 53.72 18.90 -34.74
CA LEU A 703 54.76 17.98 -35.22
C LEU A 703 54.80 16.60 -34.51
N HIS A 704 54.17 16.46 -33.34
CA HIS A 704 54.09 15.21 -32.56
C HIS A 704 52.66 14.62 -32.46
N GLY A 705 51.72 15.09 -33.29
CA GLY A 705 50.33 14.59 -33.32
C GLY A 705 49.44 15.05 -32.17
N LYS A 706 49.97 15.84 -31.21
CA LYS A 706 49.17 16.52 -30.18
C LYS A 706 48.68 17.88 -30.69
N PRO A 707 47.44 18.29 -30.39
CA PRO A 707 46.92 19.59 -30.76
C PRO A 707 47.68 20.71 -30.04
N VAL A 708 48.08 21.75 -30.75
CA VAL A 708 48.79 22.91 -30.21
C VAL A 708 48.17 24.19 -30.78
N ILE A 709 48.10 25.24 -29.96
CA ILE A 709 47.57 26.55 -30.38
C ILE A 709 48.73 27.52 -30.66
N THR A 710 48.72 28.13 -31.85
CA THR A 710 49.61 29.24 -32.22
C THR A 710 48.86 30.57 -32.14
N SER A 711 49.57 31.70 -32.06
CA SER A 711 48.90 33.01 -32.04
C SER A 711 48.20 33.33 -33.35
N GLU A 712 48.74 32.89 -34.48
CA GLU A 712 48.12 33.01 -35.80
C GLU A 712 46.83 32.17 -35.91
N SER A 713 46.86 30.89 -35.50
CA SER A 713 45.68 30.02 -35.56
C SER A 713 44.57 30.52 -34.63
N PHE A 714 44.94 31.04 -33.45
CA PHE A 714 44.00 31.63 -32.50
C PHE A 714 43.37 32.91 -33.05
N ALA A 715 44.15 33.80 -33.65
CA ALA A 715 43.63 35.04 -34.25
C ALA A 715 42.66 34.75 -35.40
N GLN A 716 42.99 33.81 -36.29
CA GLN A 716 42.10 33.40 -37.40
C GLN A 716 40.80 32.76 -36.89
N ALA A 717 40.89 31.91 -35.85
CA ALA A 717 39.72 31.30 -35.24
C ALA A 717 38.83 32.36 -34.56
N LEU A 718 39.42 33.33 -33.86
CA LEU A 718 38.69 34.42 -33.22
C LEU A 718 37.96 35.31 -34.24
N GLU A 719 38.62 35.63 -35.37
CA GLU A 719 38.03 36.38 -36.49
C GLU A 719 36.86 35.61 -37.12
N SER A 720 37.01 34.30 -37.30
CA SER A 720 35.99 33.42 -37.88
C SER A 720 34.71 33.34 -37.03
N VAL A 721 34.84 33.46 -35.70
CA VAL A 721 33.70 33.42 -34.76
C VAL A 721 33.07 34.81 -34.56
N GLY A 722 33.62 35.86 -35.20
CA GLY A 722 33.06 37.21 -35.18
C GLY A 722 33.20 37.93 -33.83
N ALA A 723 34.16 37.51 -32.99
CA ALA A 723 34.46 38.16 -31.72
C ALA A 723 35.30 39.43 -31.96
N HIS A 724 34.73 40.45 -32.61
CA HIS A 724 35.40 41.74 -32.70
C HIS A 724 35.36 42.44 -31.33
N GLY A 725 36.53 42.81 -30.83
CA GLY A 725 36.63 43.81 -29.77
C GLY A 725 36.04 45.12 -30.27
N ASN A 726 35.16 45.73 -29.48
CA ASN A 726 34.81 47.15 -29.63
C ASN A 726 36.00 48.02 -29.25
#